data_AF-A0A7C3WR33-F1
#
_entry.id   AF-A0A7C3WR33-F1
#
_cell.length_a   1.000
_cell.length_b   1.000
_cell.length_c   1.000
_cell.angle_alpha   90.00
_cell.angle_beta   90.00
_cell.angle_gamma   90.00
#
_symmetry.space_group_name_H-M   'P 1'
#
loop_
_entity.id
_entity.type
_entity.pdbx_description
1 polymer ?
#
loop_
_entity_poly.entity_id
_entity_poly.type
_entity_poly.pdbx_seq_one_letter_code
_entity_poly.pdbx_strand_id
1 'polypeptide(L)'
;MNFISILPLIFPLLTFPQTSNPFANAYLIIDPRMKDIPHNNDFMNNPKDNWIKGTPYQIHTLFRKKFEVEKPIQSAEIMITADDYFKMYLNEQLVLEGPLTGYPFAYPFVKFDLSPFIKKGTNILAIHTYYRGLVNRVCVSGDNRSGLIVRLVLTHTDGQKTEIVSDTSWRCFPLEAFITTETTGYKTQFLENIDMQKYPQNWQSLNFDDTNWLTPELGINDYLFMEPSAKPLEIKTVLPVFTKKTSSGNLFFDFGREVVGYTHIKTKGDPSQKIIVYHGEELDENGNVRWQMRANCSYKEEVILSGEEDIVPFYEYRAFRYIELENAPESTSVWVEERHYPFDTTKVLFYSNDKDLTDIWNICQLGVRLCSQEVFLDCPSREKGQYLGDAVITSRSFMWLTGDTSLTKKSLTDFYLSSKIDPGLLAVAPSGFIQEFAEYSLQYPLMLWEYYRHSGDIEFLKAMATECLPNLLNYFAQFENADALLTSTGKKPILIDWPKNLRDNFDYDFAKDKPNAVVNAFYYGAIVQTLEIQKTLGIEDPTLTEKSKKIWDNYQKTFLDPEKKLYKDAPGSKHYSLHSSALPLFFGLVKDEDIKKNIFSFIEQKGLACGVYIASYIIEACFKEGNPELGWKLLTNDTEYSWKEMLRNNATSCLEVWKPEMKTNMSWCHAWSSCPIYILSEYVLGLKPAKPGWKEIYFSPANIENLPDMFFIKPLPDGGYCTVNLKNNHYDLTTPENVKVIKNDSKGESLSIHTYPSHQPPIGLSDREQNQLNQYNWGTVVGNNRGIWVSIKNQKLSVIEKDKVIWQTLCSTAIKGTGEKLDSEQTPRGWHQIVEKIGDNAPWGQIFRNREPVGIWDKSQITDESLVLTRILRLDGLEETKNKGVNNEGEIVDSYKRFIYIHGTNKEELIGTPASHGCICLTNNDIIMLYNLVPINTKVLITEE
;
A
#
# COMPACT_ATOMS: atom_id res chain seq x y z
N MET A 1 -26.85 14.36 37.16
CA MET A 1 -26.40 15.61 37.82
C MET A 1 -25.42 15.27 38.92
N ASN A 2 -24.13 15.36 38.61
CA ASN A 2 -23.06 15.97 39.42
C ASN A 2 -21.75 15.73 38.66
N PHE A 3 -21.29 16.80 38.04
CA PHE A 3 -20.06 16.93 37.28
C PHE A 3 -18.96 17.45 38.22
N ILE A 4 -17.72 17.03 37.95
CA ILE A 4 -16.42 17.70 38.19
C ILE A 4 -15.60 17.37 39.46
N SER A 5 -14.31 17.17 39.14
CA SER A 5 -13.07 17.07 39.94
C SER A 5 -12.84 15.69 40.57
N ILE A 6 -11.70 15.03 40.35
CA ILE A 6 -10.33 15.54 40.51
C ILE A 6 -9.37 14.81 39.54
N LEU A 7 -8.60 15.56 38.74
CA LEU A 7 -7.14 15.39 38.61
C LEU A 7 -6.54 16.62 37.88
N PRO A 8 -5.77 17.51 38.56
CA PRO A 8 -4.99 18.52 37.90
C PRO A 8 -3.56 18.00 37.71
N LEU A 9 -3.28 17.47 36.52
CA LEU A 9 -1.94 17.57 35.95
C LEU A 9 -2.10 18.43 34.70
N ILE A 10 -1.51 19.62 34.75
CA ILE A 10 -1.41 20.56 33.63
C ILE A 10 -0.56 19.85 32.56
N PHE A 11 -1.21 19.01 31.75
CA PHE A 11 -0.70 18.65 30.44
C PHE A 11 -1.15 19.74 29.48
N PRO A 12 -0.29 20.27 28.60
CA PRO A 12 -0.77 21.12 27.53
C PRO A 12 -1.87 20.32 26.82
N LEU A 13 -3.06 20.90 26.66
CA LEU A 13 -4.08 20.35 25.77
C LEU A 13 -3.38 20.07 24.44
N LEU A 14 -3.12 18.81 24.15
CA LEU A 14 -2.60 18.41 22.86
C LEU A 14 -3.70 18.81 21.87
N THR A 15 -3.40 19.75 20.98
CA THR A 15 -4.27 20.12 19.86
C THR A 15 -3.73 19.39 18.64
N PHE A 16 -3.79 18.06 18.66
CA PHE A 16 -3.37 17.26 17.54
C PHE A 16 -4.45 17.32 16.43
N PRO A 17 -4.08 17.25 15.16
CA PRO A 17 -2.75 17.51 14.61
C PRO A 17 -2.43 19.02 14.65
N GLN A 18 -1.13 19.33 14.72
CA GLN A 18 -0.69 20.72 14.63
C GLN A 18 -0.92 21.27 13.23
N THR A 19 -1.45 22.48 13.14
CA THR A 19 -1.62 23.21 11.89
C THR A 19 -0.68 24.40 11.84
N SER A 20 -0.18 24.72 10.65
CA SER A 20 0.69 25.88 10.42
C SER A 20 0.54 26.36 8.98
N ASN A 21 0.94 27.60 8.66
CA ASN A 21 0.97 28.08 7.28
C ASN A 21 2.37 27.86 6.67
N PRO A 22 2.59 26.84 5.81
CA PRO A 22 3.89 26.60 5.20
C PRO A 22 4.19 27.54 4.02
N PHE A 23 3.19 28.28 3.52
CA PHE A 23 3.24 29.01 2.26
C PHE A 23 3.69 30.47 2.37
N ALA A 24 3.98 30.96 3.59
CA ALA A 24 4.44 32.33 3.84
C ALA A 24 3.58 33.39 3.09
N ASN A 25 4.16 34.14 2.16
CA ASN A 25 3.50 35.21 1.39
C ASN A 25 2.89 34.73 0.06
N ALA A 26 2.84 33.42 -0.20
CA ALA A 26 2.21 32.90 -1.41
C ALA A 26 0.69 33.10 -1.37
N TYR A 27 0.10 33.37 -2.52
CA TYR A 27 -1.34 33.52 -2.68
C TYR A 27 -1.95 32.24 -3.24
N LEU A 28 -3.19 31.93 -2.84
CA LEU A 28 -4.01 30.98 -3.57
C LEU A 28 -4.32 31.60 -4.93
N ILE A 29 -3.79 31.03 -6.01
CA ILE A 29 -4.09 31.46 -7.38
C ILE A 29 -5.20 30.58 -7.95
N ILE A 30 -6.18 31.20 -8.58
CA ILE A 30 -7.39 30.52 -9.07
C ILE A 30 -7.59 30.80 -10.56
N ASP A 31 -8.33 29.88 -11.20
CA ASP A 31 -8.82 30.08 -12.56
C ASP A 31 -9.74 31.33 -12.59
N PRO A 32 -9.58 32.26 -13.55
CA PRO A 32 -10.48 33.40 -13.70
C PRO A 32 -11.98 33.05 -13.78
N ARG A 33 -12.33 31.83 -14.22
CA ARG A 33 -13.71 31.29 -14.21
C ARG A 33 -14.29 31.18 -12.80
N MET A 34 -13.46 31.14 -11.75
CA MET A 34 -13.85 30.97 -10.36
C MET A 34 -13.98 32.29 -9.58
N LYS A 35 -13.55 33.43 -10.14
CA LYS A 35 -13.38 34.71 -9.42
C LYS A 35 -14.61 35.17 -8.63
N ASP A 36 -15.80 35.02 -9.21
CA ASP A 36 -17.05 35.53 -8.63
C ASP A 36 -17.90 34.41 -8.01
N ILE A 37 -17.32 33.21 -7.80
CA ILE A 37 -18.01 32.05 -7.25
C ILE A 37 -17.67 31.94 -5.75
N PRO A 38 -18.64 32.13 -4.84
CA PRO A 38 -18.37 32.09 -3.40
C PRO A 38 -18.06 30.67 -2.93
N HIS A 39 -17.19 30.55 -1.93
CA HIS A 39 -16.96 29.29 -1.21
C HIS A 39 -18.24 28.80 -0.56
N ASN A 40 -18.44 27.48 -0.56
CA ASN A 40 -19.51 26.80 0.15
C ASN A 40 -18.95 26.07 1.38
N ASN A 41 -19.61 26.23 2.53
CA ASN A 41 -19.28 25.58 3.79
C ASN A 41 -20.43 24.74 4.36
N ASP A 42 -21.43 24.38 3.54
CA ASP A 42 -22.64 23.70 3.98
C ASP A 42 -22.35 22.39 4.71
N PHE A 43 -21.37 21.60 4.25
CA PHE A 43 -20.99 20.37 4.95
C PHE A 43 -20.53 20.64 6.40
N MET A 44 -19.86 21.76 6.66
CA MET A 44 -19.41 22.14 8.01
C MET A 44 -20.52 22.81 8.83
N ASN A 45 -21.36 23.62 8.18
CA ASN A 45 -22.36 24.46 8.86
C ASN A 45 -23.71 23.76 9.05
N ASN A 46 -24.09 22.87 8.12
CA ASN A 46 -25.33 22.11 8.13
C ASN A 46 -25.10 20.70 7.52
N PRO A 47 -24.36 19.82 8.21
CA PRO A 47 -24.02 18.48 7.70
C PRO A 47 -25.23 17.54 7.47
N LYS A 48 -26.45 18.00 7.77
CA LYS A 48 -27.69 17.19 7.69
C LYS A 48 -28.37 17.26 6.32
N ASP A 49 -28.01 18.22 5.47
CA ASP A 49 -28.56 18.40 4.12
C ASP A 49 -27.48 18.10 3.05
N ASN A 50 -27.40 16.83 2.63
CA ASN A 50 -26.38 16.28 1.72
C ASN A 50 -26.48 16.74 0.24
N TRP A 51 -26.99 17.94 -0.04
CA TRP A 51 -27.27 18.37 -1.42
C TRP A 51 -26.83 19.80 -1.68
N ILE A 52 -25.54 19.99 -1.95
CA ILE A 52 -25.10 21.17 -2.69
C ILE A 52 -25.58 21.00 -4.14
N LYS A 53 -26.50 21.87 -4.56
CA LYS A 53 -26.99 21.96 -5.94
C LYS A 53 -26.23 23.06 -6.67
N GLY A 54 -25.54 22.68 -7.74
CA GLY A 54 -25.15 23.57 -8.84
C GLY A 54 -24.06 24.59 -8.50
N THR A 55 -22.80 24.21 -8.69
CA THR A 55 -21.62 25.08 -8.72
C THR A 55 -20.56 24.40 -9.64
N PRO A 56 -19.44 25.03 -10.05
CA PRO A 56 -18.67 24.54 -11.20
C PRO A 56 -18.10 23.14 -10.96
N TYR A 57 -18.12 22.32 -12.00
CA TYR A 57 -17.67 20.93 -11.96
C TYR A 57 -16.59 20.71 -13.02
N GLN A 58 -15.73 19.71 -12.79
CA GLN A 58 -14.70 19.28 -13.74
C GLN A 58 -13.82 20.42 -14.28
N ILE A 59 -13.36 21.29 -13.37
CA ILE A 59 -12.54 22.44 -13.72
C ILE A 59 -11.08 21.99 -13.81
N HIS A 60 -10.58 21.90 -15.04
CA HIS A 60 -9.16 21.70 -15.32
C HIS A 60 -8.49 23.05 -15.62
N THR A 61 -7.36 23.30 -14.96
CA THR A 61 -6.59 24.54 -15.15
C THR A 61 -5.11 24.23 -15.23
N LEU A 62 -4.44 24.78 -16.25
CA LEU A 62 -3.00 24.69 -16.39
C LEU A 62 -2.33 25.96 -15.87
N PHE A 63 -1.36 25.80 -14.98
CA PHE A 63 -0.56 26.89 -14.42
C PHE A 63 0.89 26.72 -14.81
N ARG A 64 1.58 27.83 -15.09
CA ARG A 64 2.99 27.81 -15.49
C ARG A 64 3.77 28.97 -14.90
N LYS A 65 5.03 28.69 -14.53
CA LYS A 65 5.98 29.68 -14.02
C LYS A 65 7.41 29.38 -14.44
N LYS A 66 7.99 30.29 -15.22
CA LYS A 66 9.43 30.32 -15.49
C LYS A 66 10.16 30.97 -14.32
N PHE A 67 11.32 30.44 -13.97
CA PHE A 67 12.22 31.01 -12.96
C PHE A 67 13.67 30.70 -13.29
N GLU A 68 14.58 31.55 -12.81
CA GLU A 68 16.01 31.47 -13.09
C GLU A 68 16.81 30.94 -11.89
N VAL A 69 17.80 30.09 -12.17
CA VAL A 69 18.74 29.56 -11.19
C VAL A 69 20.17 29.84 -11.65
N GLU A 70 20.68 31.03 -11.30
CA GLU A 70 22.01 31.48 -11.75
C GLU A 70 23.15 30.89 -10.91
N LYS A 71 22.93 30.81 -9.58
CA LYS A 71 23.89 30.30 -8.60
C LYS A 71 23.67 28.81 -8.35
N PRO A 72 24.72 28.03 -8.03
CA PRO A 72 24.58 26.66 -7.58
C PRO A 72 23.70 26.58 -6.32
N ILE A 73 22.76 25.64 -6.31
CA ILE A 73 21.90 25.38 -5.16
C ILE A 73 22.50 24.30 -4.26
N GLN A 74 22.29 24.45 -2.96
CA GLN A 74 22.49 23.40 -1.97
C GLN A 74 21.22 22.55 -1.81
N SER A 75 20.04 23.19 -1.80
CA SER A 75 18.76 22.49 -1.74
C SER A 75 17.64 23.30 -2.41
N ALA A 76 16.59 22.59 -2.84
CA ALA A 76 15.36 23.15 -3.37
C ALA A 76 14.15 22.43 -2.75
N GLU A 77 13.41 23.09 -1.88
CA GLU A 77 12.27 22.50 -1.16
C GLU A 77 10.97 23.15 -1.63
N ILE A 78 10.01 22.35 -2.10
CA ILE A 78 8.68 22.83 -2.49
C ILE A 78 7.63 22.46 -1.44
N MET A 79 6.76 23.41 -1.14
CA MET A 79 5.47 23.21 -0.52
C MET A 79 4.40 23.52 -1.55
N ILE A 80 3.49 22.59 -1.78
CA ILE A 80 2.44 22.70 -2.81
C ILE A 80 1.15 22.02 -2.34
N THR A 81 0.01 22.64 -2.61
CA THR A 81 -1.30 22.00 -2.55
C THR A 81 -2.25 22.62 -3.57
N ALA A 82 -3.32 21.91 -3.90
CA ALA A 82 -4.37 22.37 -4.78
C ALA A 82 -5.71 21.80 -4.31
N ASP A 83 -6.81 22.45 -4.69
CA ASP A 83 -8.14 21.90 -4.48
C ASP A 83 -8.76 21.55 -5.85
N ASP A 84 -9.04 20.29 -6.17
CA ASP A 84 -8.89 19.09 -5.33
C ASP A 84 -7.55 18.37 -5.52
N TYR A 85 -6.96 18.48 -6.72
CA TYR A 85 -5.79 17.68 -7.12
C TYR A 85 -4.92 18.41 -8.14
N PHE A 86 -3.64 18.07 -8.20
CA PHE A 86 -2.64 18.58 -9.12
C PHE A 86 -1.71 17.46 -9.64
N LYS A 87 -1.23 17.62 -10.87
CA LYS A 87 -0.04 16.97 -11.44
C LYS A 87 1.00 18.04 -11.75
N MET A 88 2.18 17.93 -11.16
CA MET A 88 3.27 18.91 -11.29
C MET A 88 4.42 18.35 -12.12
N TYR A 89 4.81 19.14 -13.12
CA TYR A 89 5.93 18.90 -13.99
C TYR A 89 7.02 19.95 -13.74
N LEU A 90 8.27 19.51 -13.72
CA LEU A 90 9.45 20.38 -13.71
C LEU A 90 10.30 20.03 -14.93
N ASN A 91 10.47 21.00 -15.83
CA ASN A 91 11.22 20.79 -17.07
C ASN A 91 10.72 19.56 -17.86
N GLU A 92 9.40 19.49 -18.12
CA GLU A 92 8.69 18.41 -18.83
C GLU A 92 8.56 17.07 -18.09
N GLN A 93 9.33 16.85 -17.02
CA GLN A 93 9.24 15.63 -16.22
C GLN A 93 8.12 15.74 -15.19
N LEU A 94 7.20 14.75 -15.14
CA LEU A 94 6.25 14.60 -14.03
C LEU A 94 7.05 14.26 -12.76
N VAL A 95 6.98 15.12 -11.75
CA VAL A 95 7.75 14.96 -10.50
C VAL A 95 6.86 14.60 -9.33
N LEU A 96 5.66 15.16 -9.27
CA LEU A 96 4.80 15.07 -8.10
C LEU A 96 3.32 15.18 -8.47
N GLU A 97 2.47 14.46 -7.76
CA GLU A 97 1.02 14.64 -7.76
C GLU A 97 0.47 14.67 -6.34
N GLY A 98 -0.71 15.25 -6.16
CA GLY A 98 -1.37 15.40 -4.87
C GLY A 98 -2.41 16.51 -4.90
N PRO A 99 -2.80 17.10 -3.75
CA PRO A 99 -2.43 16.65 -2.42
C PRO A 99 -3.09 15.30 -2.08
N LEU A 100 -2.76 14.77 -0.91
CA LEU A 100 -3.59 13.74 -0.31
C LEU A 100 -4.99 14.31 -0.03
N THR A 101 -6.00 13.46 0.14
CA THR A 101 -7.34 13.95 0.52
C THR A 101 -7.38 14.38 1.98
N GLY A 102 -8.17 15.41 2.33
CA GLY A 102 -8.32 15.89 3.70
C GLY A 102 -9.48 16.87 3.89
N TYR A 103 -9.65 17.35 5.12
CA TYR A 103 -10.69 18.33 5.49
C TYR A 103 -10.15 19.77 5.46
N PRO A 104 -10.96 20.79 5.14
CA PRO A 104 -10.47 22.18 5.05
C PRO A 104 -9.83 22.73 6.34
N PHE A 105 -10.26 22.25 7.50
CA PHE A 105 -9.73 22.63 8.82
C PHE A 105 -8.44 21.88 9.23
N ALA A 106 -7.89 21.06 8.34
CA ALA A 106 -6.73 20.21 8.53
C ALA A 106 -6.23 19.71 7.15
N TYR A 107 -6.04 20.64 6.21
CA TYR A 107 -5.86 20.34 4.80
C TYR A 107 -4.40 19.97 4.49
N PRO A 108 -4.16 18.84 3.82
CA PRO A 108 -2.81 18.39 3.52
C PRO A 108 -2.14 19.27 2.47
N PHE A 109 -0.84 19.46 2.63
CA PHE A 109 0.05 19.93 1.58
C PHE A 109 1.18 18.93 1.38
N VAL A 110 1.82 18.98 0.22
CA VAL A 110 3.01 18.17 -0.04
C VAL A 110 4.26 19.01 0.18
N LYS A 111 5.19 18.46 0.94
CA LYS A 111 6.55 18.95 1.10
C LYS A 111 7.51 18.01 0.36
N PHE A 112 8.31 18.52 -0.58
CA PHE A 112 9.14 17.66 -1.43
C PHE A 112 10.47 18.30 -1.80
N ASP A 113 11.52 17.48 -1.93
CA ASP A 113 12.85 17.93 -2.34
C ASP A 113 12.99 17.89 -3.87
N LEU A 114 13.07 19.08 -4.48
CA LEU A 114 13.27 19.28 -5.91
C LEU A 114 14.74 19.39 -6.32
N SER A 115 15.69 19.34 -5.37
CA SER A 115 17.12 19.49 -5.68
C SER A 115 17.62 18.59 -6.83
N PRO A 116 17.20 17.31 -6.94
CA PRO A 116 17.65 16.43 -8.02
C PRO A 116 17.14 16.82 -9.42
N PHE A 117 16.13 17.68 -9.51
CA PHE A 117 15.41 18.00 -10.75
C PHE A 117 15.71 19.41 -11.29
N ILE A 118 16.20 20.30 -10.41
CA ILE A 118 16.54 21.68 -10.76
C ILE A 118 17.83 21.71 -11.58
N LYS A 119 17.82 22.48 -12.67
CA LYS A 119 18.98 22.70 -13.55
C LYS A 119 19.50 24.13 -13.38
N LYS A 120 20.78 24.36 -13.69
CA LYS A 120 21.32 25.73 -13.81
C LYS A 120 20.66 26.45 -15.00
N GLY A 121 20.33 27.73 -14.83
CA GLY A 121 19.66 28.56 -15.83
C GLY A 121 18.13 28.55 -15.68
N THR A 122 17.42 28.68 -16.79
CA THR A 122 15.96 28.76 -16.80
C THR A 122 15.33 27.40 -16.51
N ASN A 123 14.38 27.38 -15.59
CA ASN A 123 13.55 26.24 -15.29
C ASN A 123 12.07 26.61 -15.46
N ILE A 124 11.23 25.60 -15.69
CA ILE A 124 9.78 25.76 -15.81
C ILE A 124 9.06 24.84 -14.82
N LEU A 125 8.23 25.43 -13.95
CA LEU A 125 7.17 24.72 -13.25
C LEU A 125 5.90 24.76 -14.11
N ALA A 126 5.29 23.60 -14.34
CA ALA A 126 4.06 23.45 -15.08
C ALA A 126 3.11 22.54 -14.28
N ILE A 127 1.90 22.99 -13.97
CA ILE A 127 1.00 22.32 -13.04
C ILE A 127 -0.40 22.22 -13.65
N HIS A 128 -0.94 21.01 -13.77
CA HIS A 128 -2.32 20.76 -14.18
C HIS A 128 -3.13 20.48 -12.93
N THR A 129 -4.09 21.36 -12.61
CA THR A 129 -5.02 21.17 -11.50
C THR A 129 -6.36 20.66 -11.99
N TYR A 130 -7.05 19.91 -11.13
CA TYR A 130 -8.37 19.38 -11.37
C TYR A 130 -9.22 19.55 -10.11
N TYR A 131 -10.23 20.41 -10.22
CA TYR A 131 -11.29 20.54 -9.23
C TYR A 131 -12.51 19.78 -9.72
N ARG A 132 -12.90 18.75 -8.98
CA ARG A 132 -14.02 17.88 -9.35
C ARG A 132 -15.34 18.63 -9.20
N GLY A 133 -15.47 19.37 -8.11
CA GLY A 133 -16.72 19.99 -7.70
C GLY A 133 -17.78 18.99 -7.21
N LEU A 134 -17.42 17.74 -6.93
CA LEU A 134 -18.39 16.69 -6.60
C LEU A 134 -18.47 16.43 -5.10
N VAL A 135 -19.67 16.54 -4.52
CA VAL A 135 -19.93 16.03 -3.17
C VAL A 135 -19.99 14.51 -3.23
N ASN A 136 -18.93 13.85 -2.75
CA ASN A 136 -18.82 12.39 -2.77
C ASN A 136 -17.98 11.88 -1.58
N ARG A 137 -17.62 10.59 -1.62
CA ARG A 137 -16.93 9.86 -0.55
C ARG A 137 -15.41 9.77 -0.71
N VAL A 138 -14.87 10.37 -1.78
CA VAL A 138 -13.44 10.29 -2.16
C VAL A 138 -12.65 11.42 -1.53
N CYS A 139 -13.18 12.63 -1.60
CA CYS A 139 -12.57 13.84 -1.06
C CYS A 139 -13.66 14.83 -0.61
N VAL A 140 -13.25 15.86 0.12
CA VAL A 140 -14.09 17.03 0.37
C VAL A 140 -13.93 17.96 -0.82
N SER A 141 -14.96 18.04 -1.66
CA SER A 141 -15.05 18.86 -2.87
C SER A 141 -16.45 19.48 -2.97
N GLY A 142 -16.75 20.20 -4.05
CA GLY A 142 -18.04 20.87 -4.24
C GLY A 142 -18.22 22.11 -3.37
N ASP A 143 -17.13 22.59 -2.78
CA ASP A 143 -17.07 23.70 -1.83
C ASP A 143 -16.55 25.02 -2.47
N ASN A 144 -16.31 24.98 -3.78
CA ASN A 144 -15.84 26.06 -4.65
C ASN A 144 -14.46 26.63 -4.33
N ARG A 145 -13.60 25.89 -3.61
CA ARG A 145 -12.25 26.35 -3.25
C ARG A 145 -11.18 26.07 -4.30
N SER A 146 -11.57 25.78 -5.54
CA SER A 146 -10.66 25.47 -6.65
C SER A 146 -9.50 26.45 -6.75
N GLY A 147 -8.27 25.95 -6.60
CA GLY A 147 -7.09 26.80 -6.64
C GLY A 147 -5.79 26.04 -6.42
N LEU A 148 -4.68 26.76 -6.57
CA LEU A 148 -3.32 26.27 -6.41
C LEU A 148 -2.55 27.21 -5.49
N ILE A 149 -1.77 26.67 -4.56
CA ILE A 149 -0.81 27.45 -3.77
C ILE A 149 0.54 26.74 -3.72
N VAL A 150 1.61 27.51 -4.00
CA VAL A 150 2.97 27.00 -4.18
C VAL A 150 3.95 27.92 -3.48
N ARG A 151 4.92 27.32 -2.78
CA ARG A 151 6.13 27.99 -2.31
C ARG A 151 7.33 27.07 -2.53
N LEU A 152 8.25 27.47 -3.40
CA LEU A 152 9.52 26.82 -3.64
C LEU A 152 10.64 27.66 -3.02
N VAL A 153 11.42 27.07 -2.13
CA VAL A 153 12.56 27.69 -1.46
C VAL A 153 13.86 27.08 -2.01
N LEU A 154 14.63 27.89 -2.71
CA LEU A 154 15.98 27.55 -3.18
C LEU A 154 16.99 28.07 -2.16
N THR A 155 17.79 27.19 -1.55
CA THR A 155 18.93 27.55 -0.72
C THR A 155 20.20 27.42 -1.55
N HIS A 156 20.91 28.53 -1.76
CA HIS A 156 22.16 28.59 -2.53
C HIS A 156 23.35 28.12 -1.70
N THR A 157 24.46 27.75 -2.36
CA THR A 157 25.67 27.29 -1.67
C THR A 157 26.34 28.35 -0.79
N ASP A 158 26.01 29.63 -0.98
CA ASP A 158 26.43 30.75 -0.11
C ASP A 158 25.49 31.00 1.08
N GLY A 159 24.44 30.17 1.23
CA GLY A 159 23.43 30.27 2.28
C GLY A 159 22.29 31.24 1.98
N GLN A 160 22.34 32.00 0.88
CA GLN A 160 21.24 32.87 0.45
C GLN A 160 20.01 32.03 0.07
N LYS A 161 18.81 32.55 0.31
CA LYS A 161 17.56 31.93 -0.12
C LYS A 161 16.86 32.74 -1.20
N THR A 162 16.31 32.06 -2.19
CA THR A 162 15.40 32.60 -3.20
C THR A 162 14.08 31.85 -3.11
N GLU A 163 12.96 32.58 -3.08
CA GLU A 163 11.64 31.98 -3.04
C GLU A 163 10.89 32.23 -4.35
N ILE A 164 10.22 31.19 -4.85
CA ILE A 164 9.28 31.27 -5.95
C ILE A 164 7.91 30.93 -5.36
N VAL A 165 6.99 31.88 -5.39
CA VAL A 165 5.65 31.75 -4.79
C VAL A 165 4.57 31.83 -5.85
N SER A 166 3.40 31.26 -5.57
CA SER A 166 2.18 31.47 -6.36
C SER A 166 1.66 32.90 -6.17
N ASP A 167 1.49 33.61 -7.29
CA ASP A 167 1.00 34.99 -7.36
C ASP A 167 0.53 35.32 -8.80
N THR A 168 0.20 36.58 -9.06
CA THR A 168 -0.28 37.04 -10.39
C THR A 168 0.80 37.05 -11.48
N SER A 169 2.05 36.70 -11.18
CA SER A 169 3.12 36.58 -12.17
C SER A 169 3.16 35.20 -12.85
N TRP A 170 2.30 34.28 -12.42
CA TRP A 170 2.07 33.00 -13.09
C TRP A 170 1.22 33.18 -14.35
N ARG A 171 1.29 32.20 -15.25
CA ARG A 171 0.39 32.07 -16.41
C ARG A 171 -0.64 30.99 -16.13
N CYS A 172 -1.86 31.21 -16.61
CA CYS A 172 -3.02 30.36 -16.37
C CYS A 172 -3.76 30.10 -17.70
N PHE A 173 -4.12 28.84 -17.94
CA PHE A 173 -4.94 28.43 -19.08
C PHE A 173 -6.14 27.61 -18.60
N PRO A 174 -7.35 28.18 -18.67
CA PRO A 174 -8.60 27.45 -18.49
C PRO A 174 -8.72 26.34 -19.54
N LEU A 175 -8.54 25.08 -19.16
CA LEU A 175 -8.52 23.97 -20.11
C LEU A 175 -9.94 23.47 -20.39
N GLU A 176 -10.34 23.49 -21.66
CA GLU A 176 -11.65 23.03 -22.14
C GLU A 176 -11.58 21.72 -22.95
N ALA A 177 -10.41 21.06 -22.98
CA ALA A 177 -10.21 19.80 -23.68
C ALA A 177 -11.03 18.65 -23.05
N PHE A 178 -11.28 18.69 -21.74
CA PHE A 178 -12.08 17.70 -21.03
C PHE A 178 -13.57 18.09 -21.14
N ILE A 179 -14.33 17.33 -21.91
CA ILE A 179 -15.75 17.58 -22.17
C ILE A 179 -16.58 17.00 -21.04
N THR A 180 -17.31 17.88 -20.34
CA THR A 180 -18.23 17.46 -19.29
C THR A 180 -19.39 16.66 -19.84
N THR A 181 -19.50 15.42 -19.35
CA THR A 181 -20.57 14.49 -19.69
C THR A 181 -21.23 13.96 -18.42
N GLU A 182 -21.08 12.67 -18.14
CA GLU A 182 -21.71 11.98 -17.03
C GLU A 182 -20.69 11.61 -15.95
N THR A 183 -21.20 11.49 -14.72
CA THR A 183 -20.45 10.93 -13.60
C THR A 183 -20.71 9.44 -13.48
N THR A 184 -19.71 8.66 -13.06
CA THR A 184 -19.80 7.21 -12.89
C THR A 184 -19.39 6.78 -11.48
N GLY A 185 -19.57 5.50 -11.10
CA GLY A 185 -19.15 4.96 -9.80
C GLY A 185 -19.83 5.63 -8.61
N TYR A 186 -21.16 5.79 -8.63
CA TYR A 186 -21.87 6.59 -7.61
C TYR A 186 -21.45 8.07 -7.52
N LYS A 187 -21.12 8.67 -8.67
CA LYS A 187 -20.74 10.08 -8.78
C LYS A 187 -19.43 10.44 -8.08
N THR A 188 -18.46 9.54 -8.13
CA THR A 188 -17.12 9.72 -7.54
C THR A 188 -16.12 10.28 -8.56
N GLN A 189 -16.43 10.14 -9.84
CA GLN A 189 -15.55 10.48 -10.96
C GLN A 189 -16.37 10.87 -12.20
N PHE A 190 -15.77 11.67 -13.09
CA PHE A 190 -16.30 11.97 -14.41
C PHE A 190 -15.73 11.00 -15.46
N LEU A 191 -16.49 10.71 -16.52
CA LEU A 191 -15.90 10.16 -17.73
C LEU A 191 -15.07 11.23 -18.43
N GLU A 192 -13.87 10.85 -18.90
CA GLU A 192 -12.94 11.77 -19.56
C GLU A 192 -13.08 11.68 -21.07
N ASN A 193 -14.07 12.40 -21.59
CA ASN A 193 -14.14 12.65 -23.03
C ASN A 193 -13.19 13.80 -23.37
N ILE A 194 -12.27 13.59 -24.32
CA ILE A 194 -11.15 14.51 -24.55
C ILE A 194 -11.14 14.99 -26.00
N ASP A 195 -11.14 16.31 -26.19
CA ASP A 195 -10.90 16.96 -27.47
C ASP A 195 -9.43 17.39 -27.59
N MET A 196 -8.64 16.62 -28.33
CA MET A 196 -7.22 16.89 -28.52
C MET A 196 -6.95 18.15 -29.35
N GLN A 197 -7.95 18.68 -30.08
CA GLN A 197 -7.81 19.97 -30.77
C GLN A 197 -7.75 21.15 -29.79
N LYS A 198 -8.30 20.96 -28.59
CA LYS A 198 -8.30 21.95 -27.51
C LYS A 198 -7.22 21.71 -26.46
N TYR A 199 -6.47 20.62 -26.58
CA TYR A 199 -5.40 20.29 -25.65
C TYR A 199 -4.08 20.93 -26.12
N PRO A 200 -3.45 21.82 -25.32
CA PRO A 200 -2.21 22.47 -25.72
C PRO A 200 -1.05 21.47 -25.66
N GLN A 201 -0.68 20.89 -26.79
CA GLN A 201 0.43 19.92 -26.89
C GLN A 201 1.74 20.53 -26.35
N ASN A 202 2.50 19.74 -25.58
CA ASN A 202 3.80 20.12 -25.01
C ASN A 202 3.79 21.37 -24.10
N TRP A 203 2.65 21.73 -23.50
CA TRP A 203 2.54 22.91 -22.63
C TRP A 203 3.50 22.90 -21.42
N GLN A 204 4.01 21.73 -21.03
CA GLN A 204 4.99 21.61 -19.94
C GLN A 204 6.41 22.06 -20.37
N SER A 205 6.65 22.21 -21.67
CA SER A 205 7.97 22.52 -22.24
C SER A 205 8.38 23.97 -22.03
N LEU A 206 9.66 24.20 -21.72
CA LEU A 206 10.23 25.54 -21.58
C LEU A 206 10.00 26.42 -22.82
N ASN A 207 9.98 25.80 -24.00
CA ASN A 207 9.87 26.47 -25.30
C ASN A 207 8.43 26.72 -25.75
N PHE A 208 7.42 26.28 -25.00
CA PHE A 208 6.02 26.54 -25.33
C PHE A 208 5.69 28.03 -25.21
N ASP A 209 5.01 28.57 -26.22
CA ASP A 209 4.53 29.95 -26.28
C ASP A 209 3.25 30.14 -25.45
N ASP A 210 3.38 30.71 -24.26
CA ASP A 210 2.30 31.03 -23.34
C ASP A 210 1.85 32.51 -23.40
N THR A 211 2.20 33.24 -24.47
CA THR A 211 1.86 34.68 -24.60
C THR A 211 0.36 34.96 -24.54
N ASN A 212 -0.47 34.03 -25.01
CA ASN A 212 -1.94 34.14 -24.98
C ASN A 212 -2.58 33.57 -23.70
N TRP A 213 -1.78 33.09 -22.74
CA TRP A 213 -2.31 32.59 -21.47
C TRP A 213 -2.69 33.75 -20.55
N LEU A 214 -3.75 33.53 -19.77
CA LEU A 214 -4.28 34.52 -18.84
C LEU A 214 -3.35 34.68 -17.64
N THR A 215 -3.52 35.80 -16.93
CA THR A 215 -3.04 35.94 -15.55
C THR A 215 -4.07 35.29 -14.62
N PRO A 216 -3.67 34.46 -13.64
CA PRO A 216 -4.61 33.91 -12.68
C PRO A 216 -5.16 34.99 -11.75
N GLU A 217 -6.34 34.73 -11.18
CA GLU A 217 -6.93 35.58 -10.14
C GLU A 217 -6.41 35.17 -8.76
N LEU A 218 -6.51 36.07 -7.77
CA LEU A 218 -6.16 35.76 -6.38
C LEU A 218 -7.42 35.30 -5.63
N GLY A 219 -7.41 34.07 -5.12
CA GLY A 219 -8.49 33.50 -4.33
C GLY A 219 -8.35 33.74 -2.83
N ILE A 220 -9.39 33.38 -2.09
CA ILE A 220 -9.41 33.41 -0.63
C ILE A 220 -8.81 32.09 -0.12
N ASN A 221 -7.85 32.17 0.80
CA ASN A 221 -7.32 30.98 1.47
C ASN A 221 -7.81 30.93 2.92
N ASP A 222 -8.74 30.03 3.23
CA ASP A 222 -9.26 29.76 4.57
C ASP A 222 -8.88 28.36 5.11
N TYR A 223 -7.95 27.67 4.44
CA TYR A 223 -7.44 26.37 4.88
C TYR A 223 -6.55 26.49 6.11
N LEU A 224 -6.67 25.52 7.02
CA LEU A 224 -5.65 25.25 8.03
C LEU A 224 -4.79 24.09 7.54
N PHE A 225 -3.52 24.35 7.23
CA PHE A 225 -2.68 23.31 6.63
C PHE A 225 -2.05 22.38 7.66
N MET A 226 -1.90 21.12 7.28
CA MET A 226 -1.19 20.09 8.03
C MET A 226 -0.20 19.39 7.12
N GLU A 227 1.00 19.12 7.65
CA GLU A 227 1.94 18.22 7.00
C GLU A 227 1.48 16.77 7.24
N PRO A 228 1.10 16.02 6.20
CA PRO A 228 0.62 14.65 6.38
C PRO A 228 1.78 13.72 6.75
N SER A 229 1.49 12.66 7.50
CA SER A 229 2.49 11.60 7.75
C SER A 229 2.78 10.77 6.51
N ALA A 230 1.81 10.65 5.61
CA ALA A 230 1.88 9.83 4.41
C ALA A 230 2.78 10.44 3.32
N LYS A 231 3.47 9.58 2.58
CA LYS A 231 4.35 9.93 1.46
C LYS A 231 3.56 10.19 0.16
N PRO A 232 4.13 10.92 -0.80
CA PRO A 232 3.58 10.99 -2.16
C PRO A 232 3.47 9.61 -2.82
N LEU A 233 2.56 9.48 -3.77
CA LEU A 233 2.35 8.24 -4.53
C LEU A 233 3.54 7.93 -5.44
N GLU A 234 3.79 6.63 -5.65
CA GLU A 234 4.67 6.16 -6.70
C GLU A 234 3.88 5.97 -7.99
N ILE A 235 4.54 6.28 -9.11
CA ILE A 235 3.99 6.11 -10.46
C ILE A 235 4.97 5.23 -11.26
N LYS A 236 4.44 4.23 -11.96
CA LYS A 236 5.22 3.34 -12.82
C LYS A 236 4.47 3.06 -14.12
N THR A 237 5.18 3.15 -15.24
CA THR A 237 4.66 2.72 -16.54
C THR A 237 4.44 1.21 -16.56
N VAL A 238 3.24 0.78 -16.92
CA VAL A 238 2.84 -0.60 -17.16
C VAL A 238 2.38 -0.74 -18.60
N LEU A 239 2.89 -1.77 -19.28
CA LEU A 239 2.53 -2.11 -20.65
C LEU A 239 1.55 -3.30 -20.65
N PRO A 240 0.65 -3.38 -21.66
CA PRO A 240 -0.16 -4.58 -21.85
C PRO A 240 0.72 -5.80 -22.13
N VAL A 241 0.39 -6.93 -21.52
CA VAL A 241 1.11 -8.20 -21.73
C VAL A 241 0.60 -8.95 -22.96
N PHE A 242 -0.58 -8.59 -23.44
CA PHE A 242 -1.18 -9.18 -24.63
C PHE A 242 -2.00 -8.13 -25.41
N THR A 243 -1.84 -8.14 -26.73
CA THR A 243 -2.54 -7.23 -27.64
C THR A 243 -3.05 -7.99 -28.87
N LYS A 244 -4.27 -7.70 -29.32
CA LYS A 244 -4.83 -8.28 -30.56
C LYS A 244 -5.79 -7.32 -31.25
N LYS A 245 -6.06 -7.57 -32.53
CA LYS A 245 -7.23 -7.01 -33.22
C LYS A 245 -8.42 -7.96 -33.03
N THR A 246 -9.57 -7.45 -32.60
CA THR A 246 -10.79 -8.25 -32.42
C THR A 246 -11.46 -8.55 -33.78
N SER A 247 -12.45 -9.45 -33.78
CA SER A 247 -13.25 -9.75 -34.98
C SER A 247 -14.08 -8.55 -35.47
N SER A 248 -14.45 -7.62 -34.57
CA SER A 248 -15.09 -6.34 -34.90
C SER A 248 -14.12 -5.30 -35.46
N GLY A 249 -12.81 -5.58 -35.46
CA GLY A 249 -11.78 -4.66 -35.93
C GLY A 249 -11.20 -3.74 -34.86
N ASN A 250 -11.65 -3.85 -33.61
CA ASN A 250 -11.17 -3.07 -32.47
C ASN A 250 -9.76 -3.52 -32.04
N LEU A 251 -9.00 -2.64 -31.39
CA LEU A 251 -7.73 -2.99 -30.76
C LEU A 251 -7.97 -3.37 -29.31
N PHE A 252 -7.55 -4.56 -28.91
CA PHE A 252 -7.73 -5.11 -27.57
C PHE A 252 -6.38 -5.25 -26.85
N PHE A 253 -6.35 -4.88 -25.57
CA PHE A 253 -5.18 -4.88 -24.70
C PHE A 253 -5.53 -5.53 -23.36
N ASP A 254 -4.78 -6.56 -22.95
CA ASP A 254 -4.85 -7.20 -21.63
C ASP A 254 -3.56 -6.89 -20.86
N PHE A 255 -3.70 -6.33 -19.66
CA PHE A 255 -2.59 -6.03 -18.75
C PHE A 255 -2.18 -7.23 -17.88
N GLY A 256 -2.89 -8.36 -18.00
CA GLY A 256 -2.62 -9.62 -17.31
C GLY A 256 -3.13 -9.66 -15.88
N ARG A 257 -3.35 -8.48 -15.27
CA ARG A 257 -3.88 -8.27 -13.93
C ARG A 257 -4.65 -6.96 -13.86
N GLU A 258 -5.37 -6.77 -12.76
CA GLU A 258 -5.92 -5.48 -12.37
C GLU A 258 -4.82 -4.41 -12.30
N VAL A 259 -5.10 -3.21 -12.79
CA VAL A 259 -4.23 -2.03 -12.80
C VAL A 259 -5.05 -0.81 -12.34
N VAL A 260 -4.44 0.06 -11.55
CA VAL A 260 -5.02 1.35 -11.13
C VAL A 260 -4.11 2.46 -11.61
N GLY A 261 -4.57 3.28 -12.55
CA GLY A 261 -3.68 4.26 -13.17
C GLY A 261 -4.31 5.16 -14.21
N TYR A 262 -3.46 5.99 -14.81
CA TYR A 262 -3.81 6.89 -15.90
C TYR A 262 -3.52 6.22 -17.23
N THR A 263 -4.54 6.11 -18.08
CA THR A 263 -4.37 5.58 -19.43
C THR A 263 -3.66 6.61 -20.30
N HIS A 264 -2.71 6.15 -21.09
CA HIS A 264 -2.09 6.93 -22.14
C HIS A 264 -2.26 6.21 -23.48
N ILE A 265 -2.69 6.97 -24.48
CA ILE A 265 -2.87 6.48 -25.85
C ILE A 265 -2.01 7.35 -26.75
N LYS A 266 -1.08 6.74 -27.47
CA LYS A 266 -0.35 7.41 -28.54
C LYS A 266 -0.92 6.97 -29.87
N THR A 267 -1.42 7.92 -30.65
CA THR A 267 -2.08 7.63 -31.93
C THR A 267 -1.98 8.80 -32.91
N LYS A 268 -2.22 8.53 -34.19
CA LYS A 268 -2.31 9.55 -35.24
C LYS A 268 -3.44 9.17 -36.19
N GLY A 269 -4.47 10.01 -36.25
CA GLY A 269 -5.62 9.84 -37.12
C GLY A 269 -6.01 11.15 -37.80
N ASP A 270 -7.14 11.14 -38.50
CA ASP A 270 -7.63 12.34 -39.18
C ASP A 270 -8.14 13.40 -38.17
N PRO A 271 -8.05 14.70 -38.46
CA PRO A 271 -8.64 15.73 -37.62
C PRO A 271 -10.13 15.45 -37.38
N SER A 272 -10.56 15.55 -36.12
CA SER A 272 -11.93 15.26 -35.68
C SER A 272 -12.36 13.79 -35.78
N GLN A 273 -11.47 12.86 -36.13
CA GLN A 273 -11.72 11.44 -35.97
C GLN A 273 -12.00 11.13 -34.50
N LYS A 274 -13.01 10.30 -34.25
CA LYS A 274 -13.38 9.85 -32.90
C LYS A 274 -12.89 8.43 -32.68
N ILE A 275 -12.20 8.22 -31.56
CA ILE A 275 -11.92 6.88 -31.03
C ILE A 275 -12.74 6.68 -29.76
N ILE A 276 -13.23 5.47 -29.53
CA ILE A 276 -13.90 5.11 -28.28
C ILE A 276 -12.97 4.23 -27.47
N VAL A 277 -12.82 4.57 -26.19
CA VAL A 277 -11.98 3.87 -25.23
C VAL A 277 -12.89 3.15 -24.25
N TYR A 278 -12.79 1.83 -24.20
CA TYR A 278 -13.48 0.99 -23.24
C TYR A 278 -12.48 0.45 -22.22
N HIS A 279 -12.78 0.57 -20.92
CA HIS A 279 -12.03 -0.10 -19.86
C HIS A 279 -12.91 -1.08 -19.11
N GLY A 280 -12.35 -2.18 -18.61
CA GLY A 280 -13.12 -3.13 -17.78
C GLY A 280 -12.24 -4.04 -16.93
N GLU A 281 -12.78 -4.46 -15.79
CA GLU A 281 -12.23 -5.51 -14.91
C GLU A 281 -12.46 -6.92 -15.49
N GLU A 282 -13.51 -7.09 -16.30
CA GLU A 282 -13.98 -8.36 -16.86
C GLU A 282 -14.18 -8.28 -18.37
N LEU A 283 -14.30 -9.45 -19.00
CA LEU A 283 -14.85 -9.61 -20.35
C LEU A 283 -16.34 -9.97 -20.30
N ASP A 284 -17.07 -9.62 -21.35
CA ASP A 284 -18.44 -10.09 -21.56
C ASP A 284 -18.48 -11.52 -22.14
N GLU A 285 -19.68 -12.06 -22.35
CA GLU A 285 -19.90 -13.40 -22.91
C GLU A 285 -19.35 -13.58 -24.35
N ASN A 286 -19.10 -12.49 -25.06
CA ASN A 286 -18.54 -12.47 -26.41
C ASN A 286 -17.02 -12.27 -26.40
N GLY A 287 -16.41 -12.11 -25.23
CA GLY A 287 -14.98 -11.86 -25.06
C GLY A 287 -14.56 -10.42 -25.36
N ASN A 288 -15.50 -9.47 -25.41
CA ASN A 288 -15.21 -8.03 -25.47
C ASN A 288 -15.05 -7.45 -24.07
N VAL A 289 -14.49 -6.26 -23.96
CA VAL A 289 -14.38 -5.58 -22.66
C VAL A 289 -15.75 -5.23 -22.08
N ARG A 290 -16.02 -5.69 -20.85
CA ARG A 290 -17.23 -5.36 -20.11
C ARG A 290 -17.11 -3.96 -19.49
N TRP A 291 -17.28 -2.93 -20.32
CA TRP A 291 -17.20 -1.52 -19.89
C TRP A 291 -18.35 -1.07 -18.99
N GLN A 292 -19.50 -1.72 -19.08
CA GLN A 292 -20.57 -1.64 -18.07
C GLN A 292 -20.24 -2.58 -16.91
N MET A 293 -19.26 -2.16 -16.12
CA MET A 293 -18.68 -2.93 -15.05
C MET A 293 -19.71 -3.29 -13.99
N ARG A 294 -19.53 -4.45 -13.35
CA ARG A 294 -20.33 -4.83 -12.17
C ARG A 294 -20.25 -3.77 -11.09
N ALA A 295 -19.10 -3.16 -10.90
CA ALA A 295 -18.88 -2.11 -9.92
C ALA A 295 -19.70 -0.81 -10.16
N ASN A 296 -20.75 -0.79 -10.98
CA ASN A 296 -21.52 0.42 -11.30
C ASN A 296 -20.66 1.52 -11.93
N CYS A 297 -19.60 1.11 -12.64
CA CYS A 297 -18.81 1.98 -13.51
C CYS A 297 -19.16 1.72 -14.97
N SER A 298 -19.22 2.80 -15.77
CA SER A 298 -19.50 2.76 -17.20
C SER A 298 -18.35 3.37 -17.98
N TYR A 299 -17.19 2.71 -18.02
CA TYR A 299 -15.96 3.25 -18.61
C TYR A 299 -15.98 3.14 -20.14
N LYS A 300 -16.74 4.06 -20.75
CA LYS A 300 -16.78 4.30 -22.19
C LYS A 300 -16.50 5.78 -22.43
N GLU A 301 -15.32 6.07 -22.94
CA GLU A 301 -14.81 7.43 -23.11
C GLU A 301 -14.56 7.71 -24.60
N GLU A 302 -14.74 8.96 -25.00
CA GLU A 302 -14.56 9.42 -26.38
C GLU A 302 -13.35 10.34 -26.48
N VAL A 303 -12.46 10.09 -27.44
CA VAL A 303 -11.36 10.99 -27.77
C VAL A 303 -11.50 11.50 -29.20
N ILE A 304 -11.48 12.82 -29.36
CA ILE A 304 -11.48 13.51 -30.65
C ILE A 304 -10.04 13.86 -31.00
N LEU A 305 -9.55 13.33 -32.11
CA LEU A 305 -8.16 13.49 -32.55
C LEU A 305 -7.90 14.87 -33.15
N SER A 306 -6.67 15.35 -32.98
CA SER A 306 -6.22 16.66 -33.48
C SER A 306 -5.89 16.67 -34.97
N GLY A 307 -5.53 15.51 -35.52
CA GLY A 307 -4.94 15.38 -36.87
C GLY A 307 -3.41 15.24 -36.86
N GLU A 308 -2.77 15.52 -35.72
CA GLU A 308 -1.35 15.32 -35.50
C GLU A 308 -1.10 14.02 -34.71
N GLU A 309 0.15 13.76 -34.34
CA GLU A 309 0.45 12.70 -33.37
C GLU A 309 -0.02 13.13 -31.98
N ASP A 310 -1.08 12.50 -31.50
CA ASP A 310 -1.67 12.77 -30.19
C ASP A 310 -1.09 11.82 -29.13
N ILE A 311 -0.76 12.38 -27.97
CA ILE A 311 -0.60 11.64 -26.72
C ILE A 311 -1.77 12.03 -25.83
N VAL A 312 -2.77 11.17 -25.76
CA VAL A 312 -4.02 11.41 -25.03
C VAL A 312 -3.75 11.29 -23.53
N PRO A 313 -3.95 12.34 -22.72
CA PRO A 313 -3.60 12.35 -21.31
C PRO A 313 -4.85 12.27 -20.42
N PHE A 314 -5.29 11.05 -20.10
CA PHE A 314 -6.34 10.87 -19.08
C PHE A 314 -5.83 11.41 -17.73
N TYR A 315 -6.62 12.27 -17.09
CA TYR A 315 -6.23 12.94 -15.86
C TYR A 315 -6.66 12.13 -14.64
N GLU A 316 -7.89 11.64 -14.62
CA GLU A 316 -8.45 10.85 -13.53
C GLU A 316 -8.15 9.36 -13.73
N TYR A 317 -7.68 8.69 -12.67
CA TYR A 317 -7.33 7.28 -12.79
C TYR A 317 -8.56 6.39 -12.94
N ARG A 318 -8.36 5.23 -13.58
CA ARG A 318 -9.31 4.12 -13.67
C ARG A 318 -8.72 2.87 -13.01
N ALA A 319 -9.59 1.96 -12.60
CA ALA A 319 -9.23 0.61 -12.16
C ALA A 319 -9.84 -0.39 -13.16
N PHE A 320 -8.98 -1.17 -13.80
CA PHE A 320 -9.37 -2.13 -14.85
C PHE A 320 -8.23 -3.13 -15.10
N ARG A 321 -8.53 -4.17 -15.89
CA ARG A 321 -7.53 -5.09 -16.47
C ARG A 321 -7.43 -4.98 -17.99
N TYR A 322 -8.54 -4.66 -18.65
CA TYR A 322 -8.64 -4.69 -20.10
C TYR A 322 -8.93 -3.31 -20.67
N ILE A 323 -8.35 -3.02 -21.84
CA ILE A 323 -8.71 -1.87 -22.68
C ILE A 323 -9.11 -2.38 -24.07
N GLU A 324 -10.18 -1.80 -24.62
CA GLU A 324 -10.55 -1.98 -26.03
C GLU A 324 -10.75 -0.61 -26.69
N LEU A 325 -10.15 -0.43 -27.87
CA LEU A 325 -10.22 0.80 -28.66
C LEU A 325 -11.00 0.56 -29.95
N GLU A 326 -12.11 1.26 -30.12
CA GLU A 326 -12.92 1.27 -31.33
C GLU A 326 -12.53 2.45 -32.23
N ASN A 327 -12.51 2.22 -33.55
CA ASN A 327 -12.12 3.21 -34.57
C ASN A 327 -10.70 3.79 -34.42
N ALA A 328 -9.83 3.14 -33.64
CA ALA A 328 -8.44 3.55 -33.48
C ALA A 328 -7.57 3.12 -34.69
N PRO A 329 -6.63 3.98 -35.14
CA PRO A 329 -5.60 3.61 -36.11
C PRO A 329 -4.79 2.40 -35.65
N GLU A 330 -4.38 1.51 -36.57
CA GLU A 330 -3.62 0.29 -36.24
C GLU A 330 -2.25 0.57 -35.59
N SER A 331 -1.67 1.76 -35.82
CA SER A 331 -0.41 2.20 -35.20
C SER A 331 -0.55 2.63 -33.75
N THR A 332 -1.75 2.56 -33.17
CA THR A 332 -2.02 3.02 -31.80
C THR A 332 -1.29 2.16 -30.77
N SER A 333 -0.62 2.82 -29.82
CA SER A 333 -0.04 2.17 -28.64
C SER A 333 -0.69 2.68 -27.36
N VAL A 334 -0.75 1.79 -26.37
CA VAL A 334 -1.39 2.04 -25.07
C VAL A 334 -0.43 1.64 -23.96
N TRP A 335 -0.32 2.49 -22.93
CA TRP A 335 0.31 2.16 -21.66
C TRP A 335 -0.48 2.80 -20.52
N VAL A 336 -0.17 2.39 -19.30
CA VAL A 336 -0.78 2.94 -18.09
C VAL A 336 0.31 3.43 -17.17
N GLU A 337 0.17 4.65 -16.67
CA GLU A 337 0.94 5.10 -15.52
C GLU A 337 0.21 4.59 -14.27
N GLU A 338 0.60 3.40 -13.79
CA GLU A 338 0.06 2.79 -12.57
C GLU A 338 0.50 3.60 -11.38
N ARG A 339 -0.45 3.90 -10.49
CA ARG A 339 -0.20 4.65 -9.26
C ARG A 339 -0.63 3.88 -8.03
N HIS A 340 0.18 3.99 -6.98
CA HIS A 340 -0.11 3.43 -5.67
C HIS A 340 0.74 4.15 -4.60
N TYR A 341 0.34 4.06 -3.34
CA TYR A 341 1.19 4.45 -2.22
C TYR A 341 2.53 3.68 -2.27
N PRO A 342 3.68 4.27 -1.88
CA PRO A 342 4.96 3.58 -1.92
C PRO A 342 4.91 2.14 -1.39
N PHE A 343 5.22 1.19 -2.27
CA PHE A 343 5.09 -0.24 -2.03
C PHE A 343 6.24 -0.98 -2.72
N ASP A 344 7.32 -1.20 -1.97
CA ASP A 344 8.51 -1.88 -2.49
C ASP A 344 8.34 -3.40 -2.42
N THR A 345 7.83 -3.99 -3.51
CA THR A 345 7.65 -5.45 -3.64
C THR A 345 8.97 -6.22 -3.61
N THR A 346 10.13 -5.55 -3.64
CA THR A 346 11.44 -6.21 -3.54
C THR A 346 11.82 -6.54 -2.09
N LYS A 347 11.14 -5.94 -1.11
CA LYS A 347 11.40 -6.09 0.33
C LYS A 347 10.48 -7.07 1.05
N VAL A 348 9.57 -7.69 0.31
CA VAL A 348 8.62 -8.68 0.80
C VAL A 348 8.51 -9.80 -0.22
N LEU A 349 8.52 -11.03 0.27
CA LEU A 349 8.31 -12.23 -0.55
C LEU A 349 7.58 -13.24 0.30
N PHE A 350 6.59 -13.89 -0.30
CA PHE A 350 6.00 -15.10 0.24
C PHE A 350 6.06 -16.16 -0.84
N TYR A 351 6.40 -17.38 -0.43
CA TYR A 351 6.40 -18.55 -1.28
C TYR A 351 5.89 -19.72 -0.47
N SER A 352 5.13 -20.61 -1.11
CA SER A 352 4.83 -21.93 -0.59
C SER A 352 4.95 -22.98 -1.69
N ASN A 353 5.25 -24.23 -1.31
CA ASN A 353 5.12 -25.35 -2.24
C ASN A 353 3.64 -25.72 -2.53
N ASP A 354 2.68 -25.14 -1.79
CA ASP A 354 1.28 -25.06 -2.19
C ASP A 354 1.08 -23.84 -3.12
N LYS A 355 0.76 -24.13 -4.38
CA LYS A 355 0.53 -23.11 -5.41
C LYS A 355 -0.68 -22.23 -5.08
N ASP A 356 -1.78 -22.81 -4.59
CA ASP A 356 -2.99 -22.04 -4.27
C ASP A 356 -2.67 -21.04 -3.17
N LEU A 357 -1.90 -21.43 -2.15
CA LEU A 357 -1.53 -20.53 -1.06
C LEU A 357 -0.67 -19.35 -1.56
N THR A 358 0.26 -19.62 -2.47
CA THR A 358 1.07 -18.57 -3.11
C THR A 358 0.19 -17.63 -3.94
N ASP A 359 -0.76 -18.16 -4.71
CA ASP A 359 -1.67 -17.35 -5.52
C ASP A 359 -2.65 -16.53 -4.65
N ILE A 360 -3.15 -17.09 -3.54
CA ILE A 360 -3.97 -16.38 -2.55
C ILE A 360 -3.17 -15.21 -1.97
N TRP A 361 -1.92 -15.43 -1.59
CA TRP A 361 -1.05 -14.34 -1.13
C TRP A 361 -0.89 -13.26 -2.20
N ASN A 362 -0.65 -13.65 -3.46
CA ASN A 362 -0.43 -12.71 -4.56
C ASN A 362 -1.65 -11.82 -4.84
N ILE A 363 -2.87 -12.38 -4.87
CA ILE A 363 -4.09 -11.56 -5.06
C ILE A 363 -4.32 -10.62 -3.87
N CYS A 364 -3.98 -11.06 -2.64
CA CYS A 364 -4.06 -10.22 -1.45
C CYS A 364 -3.04 -9.08 -1.48
N GLN A 365 -1.79 -9.38 -1.81
CA GLN A 365 -0.73 -8.38 -1.92
C GLN A 365 -1.05 -7.35 -3.00
N LEU A 366 -1.50 -7.78 -4.18
CA LEU A 366 -1.90 -6.85 -5.24
C LEU A 366 -3.10 -6.00 -4.81
N GLY A 367 -4.13 -6.61 -4.21
CA GLY A 367 -5.31 -5.91 -3.72
C GLY A 367 -4.94 -4.81 -2.72
N VAL A 368 -4.10 -5.11 -1.72
CA VAL A 368 -3.61 -4.12 -0.75
C VAL A 368 -2.85 -3.00 -1.45
N ARG A 369 -1.96 -3.32 -2.39
CA ARG A 369 -1.18 -2.31 -3.13
C ARG A 369 -2.07 -1.38 -3.94
N LEU A 370 -3.02 -1.91 -4.70
CA LEU A 370 -3.90 -1.14 -5.57
C LEU A 370 -4.95 -0.32 -4.78
N CYS A 371 -5.40 -0.82 -3.62
CA CYS A 371 -6.30 -0.10 -2.72
C CYS A 371 -5.57 0.87 -1.78
N SER A 372 -4.23 0.86 -1.72
CA SER A 372 -3.45 1.85 -0.97
C SER A 372 -3.06 2.99 -1.90
N GLN A 373 -3.81 4.10 -1.84
CA GLN A 373 -3.56 5.31 -2.63
C GLN A 373 -3.21 6.46 -1.67
N GLU A 374 -3.86 7.62 -1.77
CA GLU A 374 -3.74 8.70 -0.77
C GLU A 374 -4.30 8.31 0.60
N VAL A 375 -5.12 7.26 0.60
CA VAL A 375 -5.83 6.64 1.73
C VAL A 375 -5.97 5.14 1.45
N PHE A 376 -6.44 4.37 2.43
CA PHE A 376 -6.86 2.98 2.20
C PHE A 376 -8.28 2.96 1.62
N LEU A 377 -8.40 2.74 0.31
CA LEU A 377 -9.68 2.68 -0.39
C LEU A 377 -10.37 1.32 -0.12
N ASP A 378 -11.70 1.32 -0.09
CA ASP A 378 -12.50 0.10 -0.17
C ASP A 378 -12.24 -0.60 -1.51
N CYS A 379 -12.41 0.14 -2.61
CA CYS A 379 -12.07 -0.27 -3.96
C CYS A 379 -11.56 0.91 -4.79
N PRO A 380 -10.63 0.70 -5.73
CA PRO A 380 -10.11 1.76 -6.58
C PRO A 380 -11.02 2.07 -7.79
N SER A 381 -12.07 1.29 -8.04
CA SER A 381 -12.96 1.48 -9.18
C SER A 381 -14.08 2.48 -8.89
N ARG A 382 -15.09 2.05 -8.13
CA ARG A 382 -16.36 2.78 -8.01
C ARG A 382 -16.41 3.78 -6.88
N GLU A 383 -16.09 3.36 -5.68
CA GLU A 383 -16.39 4.11 -4.46
C GLU A 383 -15.22 4.98 -4.07
N LYS A 384 -14.00 4.43 -4.16
CA LYS A 384 -12.76 5.15 -3.85
C LYS A 384 -12.83 5.82 -2.47
N GLY A 385 -13.53 5.21 -1.52
CA GLY A 385 -13.75 5.77 -0.18
C GLY A 385 -12.87 5.08 0.85
N GLN A 386 -12.39 5.81 1.85
CA GLN A 386 -11.68 5.21 2.97
C GLN A 386 -12.67 4.80 4.05
N TYR A 387 -13.12 3.56 3.99
CA TYR A 387 -14.03 2.96 4.96
C TYR A 387 -13.26 2.40 6.17
N LEU A 388 -13.67 2.74 7.39
CA LEU A 388 -12.91 2.39 8.60
C LEU A 388 -12.81 0.87 8.81
N GLY A 389 -13.91 0.12 8.61
CA GLY A 389 -13.89 -1.35 8.74
C GLY A 389 -12.91 -2.01 7.76
N ASP A 390 -12.92 -1.56 6.51
CA ASP A 390 -12.01 -1.99 5.45
C ASP A 390 -10.55 -1.61 5.76
N ALA A 391 -10.33 -0.38 6.26
CA ALA A 391 -9.03 0.14 6.63
C ALA A 391 -8.40 -0.63 7.81
N VAL A 392 -9.19 -1.17 8.75
CA VAL A 392 -8.67 -2.00 9.84
C VAL A 392 -7.96 -3.24 9.30
N ILE A 393 -8.54 -3.92 8.32
CA ILE A 393 -7.95 -5.12 7.70
C ILE A 393 -6.81 -4.72 6.76
N THR A 394 -7.08 -3.77 5.86
CA THR A 394 -6.15 -3.36 4.80
C THR A 394 -4.86 -2.78 5.40
N SER A 395 -4.98 -1.94 6.44
CA SER A 395 -3.81 -1.31 7.08
C SER A 395 -2.94 -2.32 7.82
N ARG A 396 -3.50 -3.37 8.42
CA ARG A 396 -2.73 -4.47 9.02
C ARG A 396 -1.92 -5.19 7.94
N SER A 397 -2.56 -5.65 6.87
CA SER A 397 -1.85 -6.29 5.75
C SER A 397 -0.80 -5.37 5.12
N PHE A 398 -1.10 -4.07 4.97
CA PHE A 398 -0.15 -3.07 4.47
C PHE A 398 1.12 -2.97 5.34
N MET A 399 0.97 -2.86 6.67
CA MET A 399 2.11 -2.78 7.59
C MET A 399 2.93 -4.08 7.61
N TRP A 400 2.31 -5.24 7.38
CA TRP A 400 2.99 -6.52 7.21
C TRP A 400 3.79 -6.59 5.90
N LEU A 401 3.24 -6.06 4.82
CA LEU A 401 3.85 -6.11 3.49
C LEU A 401 4.94 -5.05 3.26
N THR A 402 4.88 -3.92 3.97
CA THR A 402 5.77 -2.78 3.69
C THR A 402 6.66 -2.38 4.87
N GLY A 403 6.26 -2.71 6.11
CA GLY A 403 6.86 -2.16 7.32
C GLY A 403 6.55 -0.67 7.54
N ASP A 404 5.92 0.01 6.58
CA ASP A 404 5.53 1.42 6.68
C ASP A 404 4.24 1.56 7.49
N THR A 405 4.21 2.50 8.42
CA THR A 405 3.04 2.78 9.28
C THR A 405 2.44 4.17 9.01
N SER A 406 2.99 4.91 8.05
CA SER A 406 2.70 6.32 7.82
C SER A 406 1.32 6.55 7.21
N LEU A 407 0.88 5.68 6.30
CA LEU A 407 -0.48 5.72 5.74
C LEU A 407 -1.53 5.31 6.78
N THR A 408 -1.20 4.35 7.67
CA THR A 408 -2.05 3.99 8.83
C THR A 408 -2.23 5.16 9.80
N LYS A 409 -1.15 5.89 10.11
CA LYS A 409 -1.23 7.11 10.93
C LYS A 409 -2.10 8.19 10.27
N LYS A 410 -1.97 8.37 8.96
CA LYS A 410 -2.79 9.29 8.16
C LYS A 410 -4.27 8.89 8.24
N SER A 411 -4.57 7.61 8.01
CA SER A 411 -5.93 7.06 8.08
C SER A 411 -6.57 7.26 9.45
N LEU A 412 -5.87 6.91 10.54
CA LEU A 412 -6.33 7.17 11.92
C LEU A 412 -6.57 8.68 12.15
N THR A 413 -5.70 9.53 11.62
CA THR A 413 -5.86 10.99 11.70
C THR A 413 -7.12 11.45 10.98
N ASP A 414 -7.41 10.96 9.77
CA ASP A 414 -8.62 11.33 9.03
C ASP A 414 -9.91 10.98 9.79
N PHE A 415 -9.98 9.77 10.35
CA PHE A 415 -11.13 9.35 11.13
C PHE A 415 -11.25 10.16 12.41
N TYR A 416 -10.15 10.43 13.12
CA TYR A 416 -10.16 11.35 14.25
C TYR A 416 -10.67 12.74 13.86
N LEU A 417 -10.22 13.30 12.74
CA LEU A 417 -10.69 14.61 12.26
C LEU A 417 -12.19 14.62 11.95
N SER A 418 -12.75 13.48 11.53
CA SER A 418 -14.20 13.34 11.34
C SER A 418 -15.00 13.52 12.64
N SER A 419 -14.37 13.39 13.82
CA SER A 419 -15.00 13.65 15.13
C SER A 419 -15.52 15.08 15.30
N LYS A 420 -14.97 16.04 14.54
CA LYS A 420 -15.45 17.43 14.52
C LYS A 420 -16.80 17.58 13.81
N ILE A 421 -17.17 16.62 12.96
CA ILE A 421 -18.43 16.57 12.22
C ILE A 421 -19.41 15.67 12.97
N ASP A 422 -18.97 14.47 13.35
CA ASP A 422 -19.75 13.53 14.15
C ASP A 422 -18.89 12.93 15.29
N PRO A 423 -19.25 13.14 16.58
CA PRO A 423 -18.42 12.70 17.70
C PRO A 423 -18.26 11.18 17.82
N GLY A 424 -19.12 10.40 17.16
CA GLY A 424 -19.01 8.95 17.04
C GLY A 424 -18.21 8.47 15.83
N LEU A 425 -17.50 9.37 15.13
CA LEU A 425 -16.72 9.15 13.90
C LEU A 425 -17.60 8.80 12.69
N LEU A 426 -17.19 9.27 11.51
CA LEU A 426 -17.77 8.82 10.24
C LEU A 426 -17.23 7.43 9.87
N ALA A 427 -18.02 6.65 9.12
CA ALA A 427 -17.54 5.37 8.59
C ALA A 427 -16.64 5.55 7.37
N VAL A 428 -16.77 6.69 6.67
CA VAL A 428 -15.90 7.08 5.56
C VAL A 428 -15.26 8.43 5.86
N ALA A 429 -13.93 8.52 5.84
CA ALA A 429 -13.22 9.76 6.09
C ALA A 429 -11.89 9.81 5.33
N PRO A 430 -11.48 10.95 4.75
CA PRO A 430 -12.28 12.16 4.58
C PRO A 430 -13.41 11.94 3.57
N SER A 431 -14.53 12.64 3.74
CA SER A 431 -15.70 12.54 2.86
C SER A 431 -16.41 13.89 2.79
N GLY A 432 -16.96 14.22 1.61
CA GLY A 432 -17.78 15.43 1.41
C GLY A 432 -19.20 15.33 1.96
N PHE A 433 -19.63 14.15 2.45
CA PHE A 433 -20.93 13.96 3.09
C PHE A 433 -20.88 12.92 4.22
N ILE A 434 -21.92 12.92 5.07
CA ILE A 434 -22.04 11.97 6.19
C ILE A 434 -22.41 10.57 5.68
N GLN A 435 -21.53 9.62 5.93
CA GLN A 435 -21.78 8.18 5.79
C GLN A 435 -21.30 7.45 7.03
N GLU A 436 -22.13 6.55 7.57
CA GLU A 436 -21.96 6.02 8.92
C GLU A 436 -22.30 4.53 9.00
N PHE A 437 -21.60 3.81 9.87
CA PHE A 437 -21.86 2.45 10.30
C PHE A 437 -21.34 2.33 11.73
N ALA A 438 -22.17 1.84 12.65
CA ALA A 438 -21.83 1.82 14.07
C ALA A 438 -20.60 0.95 14.36
N GLU A 439 -20.56 -0.25 13.79
CA GLU A 439 -19.47 -1.20 14.01
C GLU A 439 -18.13 -0.68 13.49
N TYR A 440 -18.14 0.10 12.41
CA TYR A 440 -16.92 0.64 11.80
C TYR A 440 -16.25 1.62 12.77
N SER A 441 -17.01 2.56 13.34
CA SER A 441 -16.50 3.48 14.37
C SER A 441 -15.90 2.74 15.57
N LEU A 442 -16.54 1.65 16.01
CA LEU A 442 -16.11 0.85 17.15
C LEU A 442 -14.80 0.08 16.91
N GLN A 443 -14.30 0.02 15.67
CA GLN A 443 -13.03 -0.62 15.34
C GLN A 443 -11.84 0.34 15.39
N TYR A 444 -12.05 1.65 15.56
CA TYR A 444 -10.97 2.63 15.68
C TYR A 444 -9.92 2.25 16.75
N PRO A 445 -10.29 1.81 17.97
CA PRO A 445 -9.32 1.39 18.98
C PRO A 445 -8.49 0.17 18.55
N LEU A 446 -9.07 -0.75 17.75
CA LEU A 446 -8.37 -1.94 17.24
C LEU A 446 -7.27 -1.54 16.26
N MET A 447 -7.61 -0.68 15.29
CA MET A 447 -6.64 -0.16 14.32
C MET A 447 -5.55 0.67 15.00
N LEU A 448 -5.91 1.51 15.98
CA LEU A 448 -4.96 2.31 16.76
C LEU A 448 -3.97 1.44 17.53
N TRP A 449 -4.43 0.34 18.13
CA TRP A 449 -3.58 -0.60 18.84
C TRP A 449 -2.59 -1.30 17.91
N GLU A 450 -3.07 -1.80 16.77
CA GLU A 450 -2.22 -2.46 15.78
C GLU A 450 -1.20 -1.49 15.18
N TYR A 451 -1.60 -0.24 14.90
CA TYR A 451 -0.67 0.84 14.54
C TYR A 451 0.44 1.02 15.57
N TYR A 452 0.09 1.12 16.86
CA TYR A 452 1.08 1.29 17.92
C TYR A 452 2.00 0.08 18.03
N ARG A 453 1.47 -1.15 17.98
CA ARG A 453 2.28 -2.38 17.99
C ARG A 453 3.31 -2.40 16.87
N HIS A 454 2.94 -1.95 15.67
CA HIS A 454 3.84 -1.92 14.52
C HIS A 454 4.79 -0.71 14.51
N SER A 455 4.35 0.47 14.94
CA SER A 455 5.14 1.72 14.86
C SER A 455 5.99 2.02 16.08
N GLY A 456 5.50 1.66 17.27
CA GLY A 456 6.04 2.13 18.55
C GLY A 456 5.77 3.62 18.84
N ASP A 457 4.90 4.29 18.07
CA ASP A 457 4.58 5.71 18.24
C ASP A 457 3.67 5.95 19.46
N ILE A 458 4.31 6.03 20.63
CA ILE A 458 3.64 6.23 21.92
C ILE A 458 2.99 7.61 22.05
N GLU A 459 3.55 8.63 21.40
CA GLU A 459 3.01 10.00 21.48
C GLU A 459 1.71 10.12 20.69
N PHE A 460 1.64 9.51 19.50
CA PHE A 460 0.38 9.43 18.75
C PHE A 460 -0.66 8.57 19.48
N LEU A 461 -0.24 7.44 20.07
CA LEU A 461 -1.14 6.61 20.89
C LEU A 461 -1.75 7.44 22.03
N LYS A 462 -0.92 8.20 22.75
CA LYS A 462 -1.34 9.07 23.85
C LYS A 462 -2.31 10.16 23.40
N ALA A 463 -2.03 10.82 22.28
CA ALA A 463 -2.92 11.84 21.71
C ALA A 463 -4.30 11.25 21.40
N MET A 464 -4.36 10.12 20.70
CA MET A 464 -5.64 9.50 20.32
C MET A 464 -6.39 8.91 21.52
N ALA A 465 -5.68 8.35 22.50
CA ALA A 465 -6.27 7.88 23.75
C ALA A 465 -6.91 9.00 24.59
N THR A 466 -6.40 10.24 24.46
CA THR A 466 -6.89 11.39 25.22
C THR A 466 -7.97 12.17 24.45
N GLU A 467 -7.80 12.35 23.14
CA GLU A 467 -8.63 13.24 22.32
C GLU A 467 -9.76 12.50 21.56
N CYS A 468 -9.54 11.25 21.14
CA CYS A 468 -10.46 10.52 20.29
C CYS A 468 -11.30 9.49 21.08
N LEU A 469 -10.63 8.55 21.78
CA LEU A 469 -11.30 7.40 22.40
C LEU A 469 -12.40 7.79 23.41
N PRO A 470 -12.21 8.79 24.29
CA PRO A 470 -13.27 9.18 25.23
C PRO A 470 -14.52 9.70 24.52
N ASN A 471 -14.36 10.50 23.46
CA ASN A 471 -15.48 11.05 22.70
C ASN A 471 -16.25 9.95 21.96
N LEU A 472 -15.52 9.03 21.30
CA LEU A 472 -16.10 7.86 20.65
C LEU A 472 -16.93 7.02 21.62
N LEU A 473 -16.36 6.64 22.77
CA LEU A 473 -17.06 5.79 23.74
C LEU A 473 -18.23 6.52 24.41
N ASN A 474 -18.10 7.83 24.67
CA ASN A 474 -19.18 8.65 25.22
C ASN A 474 -20.34 8.84 24.24
N TYR A 475 -20.09 8.85 22.92
CA TYR A 475 -21.15 8.86 21.92
C TYR A 475 -22.00 7.58 22.04
N PHE A 476 -21.37 6.40 22.01
CA PHE A 476 -22.10 5.14 22.09
C PHE A 476 -22.75 4.89 23.44
N ALA A 477 -22.15 5.37 24.53
CA ALA A 477 -22.69 5.21 25.89
C ALA A 477 -24.09 5.82 26.09
N GLN A 478 -24.50 6.76 25.23
CA GLN A 478 -25.82 7.39 25.28
C GLN A 478 -26.95 6.43 24.85
N PHE A 479 -26.61 5.33 24.18
CA PHE A 479 -27.57 4.35 23.67
C PHE A 479 -27.59 3.04 24.47
N GLU A 480 -26.88 3.02 25.60
CA GLU A 480 -26.89 1.92 26.57
C GLU A 480 -28.23 1.83 27.30
N ASN A 481 -28.67 0.61 27.60
CA ASN A 481 -29.70 0.36 28.61
C ASN A 481 -29.11 0.30 30.03
N ALA A 482 -29.93 -0.02 31.03
CA ALA A 482 -29.50 -0.18 32.42
C ALA A 482 -28.43 -1.28 32.62
N ASP A 483 -28.31 -2.21 31.68
CA ASP A 483 -27.34 -3.30 31.66
C ASP A 483 -26.03 -2.94 30.96
N ALA A 484 -25.86 -1.67 30.53
CA ALA A 484 -24.74 -1.16 29.75
C ALA A 484 -24.60 -1.77 28.33
N LEU A 485 -25.66 -2.42 27.83
CA LEU A 485 -25.71 -2.92 26.45
C LEU A 485 -26.37 -1.90 25.53
N LEU A 486 -25.82 -1.72 24.33
CA LEU A 486 -26.39 -0.87 23.29
C LEU A 486 -27.72 -1.46 22.82
N THR A 487 -28.77 -0.65 22.88
CA THR A 487 -30.11 -0.98 22.35
C THR A 487 -30.41 -0.30 21.01
N SER A 488 -29.61 0.71 20.66
CA SER A 488 -29.58 1.38 19.37
C SER A 488 -28.17 1.98 19.17
N THR A 489 -27.95 2.61 18.03
CA THR A 489 -26.67 3.26 17.65
C THR A 489 -26.90 4.71 17.20
N GLY A 490 -27.99 5.30 17.68
CA GLY A 490 -28.48 6.59 17.23
C GLY A 490 -28.92 6.53 15.78
N LYS A 491 -28.31 7.38 14.94
CA LYS A 491 -28.59 7.42 13.50
C LYS A 491 -27.67 6.50 12.67
N LYS A 492 -26.59 5.99 13.28
CA LYS A 492 -25.62 5.14 12.57
C LYS A 492 -26.28 3.78 12.30
N PRO A 493 -26.40 3.33 11.04
CA PRO A 493 -26.91 2.01 10.74
C PRO A 493 -25.96 0.90 11.24
N ILE A 494 -26.53 -0.30 11.37
CA ILE A 494 -25.83 -1.51 11.81
C ILE A 494 -25.59 -2.37 10.57
N LEU A 495 -24.34 -2.79 10.34
CA LEU A 495 -23.98 -3.58 9.17
C LEU A 495 -24.18 -5.09 9.39
N ILE A 496 -23.75 -5.63 10.53
CA ILE A 496 -23.52 -7.06 10.82
C ILE A 496 -22.50 -7.71 9.89
N ASP A 497 -22.80 -7.72 8.59
CA ASP A 497 -21.95 -8.22 7.52
C ASP A 497 -22.48 -7.73 6.15
N TRP A 498 -21.65 -7.89 5.12
CA TRP A 498 -21.93 -7.43 3.77
C TRP A 498 -21.67 -8.50 2.69
N PRO A 499 -22.58 -8.65 1.71
CA PRO A 499 -23.94 -8.10 1.62
C PRO A 499 -24.96 -8.82 2.54
N LYS A 500 -26.22 -8.38 2.53
CA LYS A 500 -27.31 -8.92 3.38
C LYS A 500 -27.43 -10.45 3.33
N ASN A 501 -27.27 -11.07 2.17
CA ASN A 501 -27.36 -12.53 1.99
C ASN A 501 -26.19 -13.30 2.63
N LEU A 502 -25.12 -12.62 3.05
CA LEU A 502 -23.98 -13.22 3.75
C LEU A 502 -24.03 -13.01 5.27
N ARG A 503 -25.20 -12.71 5.83
CA ARG A 503 -25.40 -12.57 7.29
C ARG A 503 -25.83 -13.87 7.98
N ASP A 504 -25.70 -15.02 7.31
CA ASP A 504 -26.21 -16.32 7.80
C ASP A 504 -27.66 -16.23 8.32
N ASN A 505 -28.53 -15.53 7.60
CA ASN A 505 -29.93 -15.26 8.02
C ASN A 505 -30.08 -14.63 9.42
N PHE A 506 -29.11 -13.83 9.88
CA PHE A 506 -29.22 -13.07 11.13
C PHE A 506 -30.58 -12.39 11.25
N ASP A 507 -31.21 -12.48 12.44
CA ASP A 507 -32.53 -11.95 12.79
C ASP A 507 -32.54 -10.39 12.86
N TYR A 508 -32.13 -9.74 11.77
CA TYR A 508 -31.80 -8.31 11.72
C TYR A 508 -32.99 -7.41 12.09
N ASP A 509 -34.13 -7.62 11.45
CA ASP A 509 -35.33 -6.80 11.70
C ASP A 509 -35.87 -7.01 13.12
N PHE A 510 -35.73 -8.23 13.67
CA PHE A 510 -36.09 -8.52 15.05
C PHE A 510 -35.13 -7.86 16.06
N ALA A 511 -33.84 -7.79 15.73
CA ALA A 511 -32.80 -7.22 16.56
C ALA A 511 -32.73 -5.69 16.53
N LYS A 512 -33.40 -5.02 15.57
CA LYS A 512 -33.26 -3.58 15.27
C LYS A 512 -33.41 -2.66 16.49
N ASP A 513 -34.40 -2.91 17.34
CA ASP A 513 -34.72 -2.09 18.52
C ASP A 513 -34.39 -2.84 19.84
N LYS A 514 -33.46 -3.79 19.78
CA LYS A 514 -33.04 -4.62 20.90
C LYS A 514 -31.52 -4.61 21.03
N PRO A 515 -30.96 -5.05 22.17
CA PRO A 515 -29.56 -5.42 22.21
C PRO A 515 -29.23 -6.42 21.10
N ASN A 516 -28.27 -6.08 20.26
CA ASN A 516 -27.77 -6.91 19.17
C ASN A 516 -26.45 -7.56 19.57
N ALA A 517 -26.32 -8.88 19.42
CA ALA A 517 -25.14 -9.62 19.87
C ALA A 517 -23.84 -9.17 19.17
N VAL A 518 -23.88 -8.89 17.87
CA VAL A 518 -22.71 -8.52 17.06
C VAL A 518 -22.23 -7.12 17.41
N VAL A 519 -23.13 -6.13 17.39
CA VAL A 519 -22.77 -4.73 17.71
C VAL A 519 -22.28 -4.60 19.15
N ASN A 520 -22.90 -5.31 20.10
CA ASN A 520 -22.44 -5.29 21.49
C ASN A 520 -21.10 -6.03 21.67
N ALA A 521 -20.77 -7.02 20.82
CA ALA A 521 -19.44 -7.62 20.82
C ALA A 521 -18.37 -6.62 20.35
N PHE A 522 -18.63 -5.87 19.27
CA PHE A 522 -17.76 -4.77 18.84
C PHE A 522 -17.67 -3.66 19.89
N TYR A 523 -18.76 -3.31 20.57
CA TYR A 523 -18.76 -2.29 21.61
C TYR A 523 -17.91 -2.70 22.80
N TYR A 524 -18.07 -3.94 23.27
CA TYR A 524 -17.19 -4.52 24.28
C TYR A 524 -15.74 -4.54 23.81
N GLY A 525 -15.48 -4.94 22.56
CA GLY A 525 -14.18 -4.92 21.90
C GLY A 525 -13.49 -3.55 21.94
N ALA A 526 -14.23 -2.49 21.59
CA ALA A 526 -13.75 -1.11 21.63
C ALA A 526 -13.34 -0.69 23.05
N ILE A 527 -14.14 -1.06 24.05
CA ILE A 527 -13.88 -0.76 25.46
C ILE A 527 -12.64 -1.50 25.97
N VAL A 528 -12.56 -2.82 25.77
CA VAL A 528 -11.42 -3.60 26.28
C VAL A 528 -10.11 -3.23 25.59
N GLN A 529 -10.16 -2.90 24.30
CA GLN A 529 -8.99 -2.41 23.59
C GLN A 529 -8.56 -1.02 24.10
N THR A 530 -9.52 -0.15 24.41
CA THR A 530 -9.24 1.17 25.03
C THR A 530 -8.60 1.00 26.41
N LEU A 531 -9.09 0.06 27.23
CA LEU A 531 -8.49 -0.25 28.54
C LEU A 531 -7.05 -0.76 28.41
N GLU A 532 -6.74 -1.59 27.40
CA GLU A 532 -5.36 -2.05 27.17
C GLU A 532 -4.43 -0.92 26.70
N ILE A 533 -4.96 -0.01 25.87
CA ILE A 533 -4.25 1.23 25.48
C ILE A 533 -3.97 2.11 26.70
N GLN A 534 -5.00 2.37 27.53
CA GLN A 534 -4.88 3.17 28.75
C GLN A 534 -3.86 2.55 29.72
N LYS A 535 -3.94 1.24 29.94
CA LYS A 535 -2.97 0.50 30.76
C LYS A 535 -1.54 0.64 30.24
N THR A 536 -1.34 0.53 28.91
CA THR A 536 -0.02 0.71 28.27
C THR A 536 0.54 2.13 28.51
N LEU A 537 -0.35 3.13 28.55
CA LEU A 537 0.00 4.53 28.84
C LEU A 537 0.10 4.85 30.34
N GLY A 538 -0.16 3.88 31.23
CA GLY A 538 -0.22 4.12 32.68
C GLY A 538 -1.42 4.95 33.13
N ILE A 539 -2.50 4.96 32.34
CA ILE A 539 -3.77 5.64 32.65
C ILE A 539 -4.71 4.62 33.30
N GLU A 540 -5.20 4.92 34.51
CA GLU A 540 -6.22 4.11 35.18
C GLU A 540 -7.61 4.68 34.91
N ASP A 541 -8.55 3.80 34.51
CA ASP A 541 -9.96 4.15 34.33
C ASP A 541 -10.86 3.12 35.04
N PRO A 542 -11.07 3.27 36.37
CA PRO A 542 -11.87 2.33 37.15
C PRO A 542 -13.33 2.25 36.66
N THR A 543 -13.88 3.37 36.17
CA THR A 543 -15.26 3.44 35.67
C THR A 543 -15.42 2.62 34.40
N LEU A 544 -14.50 2.76 33.44
CA LEU A 544 -14.53 1.97 32.21
C LEU A 544 -14.22 0.48 32.49
N THR A 545 -13.35 0.20 33.47
CA THR A 545 -13.06 -1.15 33.95
C THR A 545 -14.29 -1.82 34.58
N GLU A 546 -15.05 -1.10 35.40
CA GLU A 546 -16.31 -1.61 35.97
C GLU A 546 -17.37 -1.81 34.89
N LYS A 547 -17.49 -0.85 33.95
CA LYS A 547 -18.39 -0.97 32.81
C LYS A 547 -18.06 -2.20 31.95
N SER A 548 -16.79 -2.47 31.67
CA SER A 548 -16.42 -3.63 30.84
C SER A 548 -16.81 -4.95 31.50
N LYS A 549 -16.63 -5.09 32.82
CA LYS A 549 -17.11 -6.25 33.59
C LYS A 549 -18.63 -6.39 33.53
N LYS A 550 -19.35 -5.29 33.74
CA LYS A 550 -20.82 -5.26 33.67
C LYS A 550 -21.34 -5.66 32.28
N ILE A 551 -20.73 -5.14 31.21
CA ILE A 551 -21.05 -5.53 29.84
C ILE A 551 -20.77 -7.01 29.63
N TRP A 552 -19.63 -7.53 30.08
CA TRP A 552 -19.31 -8.96 29.96
C TRP A 552 -20.38 -9.83 30.62
N ASP A 553 -20.73 -9.57 31.89
CA ASP A 553 -21.73 -10.34 32.63
C ASP A 553 -23.10 -10.29 31.96
N ASN A 554 -23.54 -9.09 31.55
CA ASN A 554 -24.84 -8.90 30.93
C ASN A 554 -24.90 -9.42 29.50
N TYR A 555 -23.79 -9.43 28.76
CA TYR A 555 -23.69 -10.05 27.45
C TYR A 555 -23.97 -11.56 27.55
N GLN A 556 -23.32 -12.23 28.50
CA GLN A 556 -23.58 -13.65 28.74
C GLN A 556 -25.06 -13.88 29.07
N LYS A 557 -25.59 -13.16 30.06
CA LYS A 557 -26.98 -13.30 30.50
C LYS A 557 -28.01 -13.06 29.39
N THR A 558 -27.74 -12.12 28.49
CA THR A 558 -28.70 -11.67 27.47
C THR A 558 -28.69 -12.56 26.22
N PHE A 559 -27.51 -12.99 25.77
CA PHE A 559 -27.35 -13.62 24.47
C PHE A 559 -27.06 -15.12 24.56
N LEU A 560 -26.35 -15.60 25.59
CA LEU A 560 -25.98 -17.00 25.70
C LEU A 560 -27.21 -17.87 25.97
N ASP A 561 -27.40 -18.90 25.15
CA ASP A 561 -28.29 -20.01 25.49
C ASP A 561 -27.49 -21.10 26.22
N PRO A 562 -27.75 -21.35 27.51
CA PRO A 562 -26.94 -22.28 28.31
C PRO A 562 -27.11 -23.74 27.87
N GLU A 563 -28.24 -24.10 27.26
CA GLU A 563 -28.48 -25.46 26.77
C GLU A 563 -27.78 -25.69 25.43
N LYS A 564 -27.88 -24.71 24.52
CA LYS A 564 -27.26 -24.80 23.19
C LYS A 564 -25.78 -24.44 23.19
N LYS A 565 -25.29 -23.75 24.23
CA LYS A 565 -23.92 -23.20 24.33
C LYS A 565 -23.55 -22.35 23.10
N LEU A 566 -24.50 -21.53 22.63
CA LEU A 566 -24.39 -20.61 21.50
C LEU A 566 -25.05 -19.28 21.84
N TYR A 567 -24.69 -18.22 21.13
CA TYR A 567 -25.24 -16.88 21.35
C TYR A 567 -26.36 -16.58 20.36
N LYS A 568 -27.51 -16.14 20.87
CA LYS A 568 -28.65 -15.68 20.07
C LYS A 568 -28.33 -14.34 19.42
N ASP A 569 -28.91 -14.10 18.24
CA ASP A 569 -28.74 -12.85 17.50
C ASP A 569 -29.18 -11.62 18.31
N ALA A 570 -30.26 -11.78 19.09
CA ALA A 570 -30.83 -10.81 20.01
C ALA A 570 -31.65 -11.52 21.11
N PRO A 571 -31.91 -10.89 22.27
CA PRO A 571 -32.77 -11.48 23.29
C PRO A 571 -34.18 -11.79 22.74
N GLY A 572 -34.60 -13.04 22.90
CA GLY A 572 -35.86 -13.57 22.36
C GLY A 572 -35.77 -14.12 20.93
N SER A 573 -34.64 -13.98 20.23
CA SER A 573 -34.41 -14.63 18.94
C SER A 573 -34.36 -16.16 19.11
N LYS A 574 -34.82 -16.88 18.09
CA LYS A 574 -34.71 -18.35 18.00
C LYS A 574 -33.54 -18.77 17.11
N HIS A 575 -32.87 -17.80 16.47
CA HIS A 575 -31.79 -18.02 15.54
C HIS A 575 -30.42 -17.82 16.22
N TYR A 576 -29.43 -18.56 15.72
CA TYR A 576 -28.03 -18.50 16.15
C TYR A 576 -27.21 -18.37 14.88
N SER A 577 -26.83 -17.15 14.52
CA SER A 577 -25.99 -16.97 13.35
C SER A 577 -24.53 -17.33 13.65
N LEU A 578 -23.77 -17.60 12.59
CA LEU A 578 -22.32 -17.68 12.66
C LEU A 578 -21.73 -16.42 13.33
N HIS A 579 -22.22 -15.22 12.97
CA HIS A 579 -21.77 -13.93 13.50
C HIS A 579 -21.99 -13.80 15.00
N SER A 580 -23.21 -14.06 15.48
CA SER A 580 -23.55 -13.90 16.90
C SER A 580 -22.74 -14.84 17.78
N SER A 581 -22.46 -16.06 17.29
CA SER A 581 -21.81 -17.11 18.08
C SER A 581 -20.28 -17.10 17.97
N ALA A 582 -19.72 -16.81 16.79
CA ALA A 582 -18.27 -16.86 16.58
C ALA A 582 -17.55 -15.56 16.96
N LEU A 583 -18.12 -14.39 16.66
CA LEU A 583 -17.46 -13.09 16.92
C LEU A 583 -17.13 -12.85 18.41
N PRO A 584 -17.93 -13.30 19.40
CA PRO A 584 -17.58 -13.21 20.82
C PRO A 584 -16.23 -13.85 21.18
N LEU A 585 -15.79 -14.89 20.46
CA LEU A 585 -14.47 -15.49 20.64
C LEU A 585 -13.36 -14.46 20.38
N PHE A 586 -13.47 -13.69 19.29
CA PHE A 586 -12.45 -12.71 18.89
C PHE A 586 -12.16 -11.67 19.98
N PHE A 587 -13.21 -11.24 20.68
CA PHE A 587 -13.16 -10.21 21.71
C PHE A 587 -12.95 -10.76 23.13
N GLY A 588 -12.81 -12.07 23.31
CA GLY A 588 -12.62 -12.68 24.64
C GLY A 588 -13.89 -12.66 25.52
N LEU A 589 -15.06 -12.69 24.89
CA LEU A 589 -16.35 -12.80 25.59
C LEU A 589 -16.67 -14.25 25.99
N VAL A 590 -15.90 -15.24 25.55
CA VAL A 590 -16.11 -16.68 25.84
C VAL A 590 -14.95 -17.22 26.66
N LYS A 591 -15.17 -17.48 27.96
CA LYS A 591 -14.14 -18.04 28.86
C LYS A 591 -14.35 -19.51 29.20
N ASP A 592 -15.58 -19.99 29.07
CA ASP A 592 -15.92 -21.38 29.36
C ASP A 592 -15.47 -22.28 28.21
N GLU A 593 -14.64 -23.28 28.51
CA GLU A 593 -14.03 -24.17 27.50
C GLU A 593 -15.04 -25.08 26.80
N ASP A 594 -16.14 -25.43 27.47
CA ASP A 594 -17.22 -26.23 26.89
C ASP A 594 -18.02 -25.40 25.86
N ILE A 595 -18.31 -24.13 26.19
CA ILE A 595 -18.95 -23.19 25.26
C ILE A 595 -18.03 -22.95 24.07
N LYS A 596 -16.74 -22.69 24.33
CA LYS A 596 -15.73 -22.48 23.29
C LYS A 596 -15.64 -23.67 22.33
N LYS A 597 -15.56 -24.90 22.86
CA LYS A 597 -15.54 -26.14 22.05
C LYS A 597 -16.80 -26.27 21.18
N ASN A 598 -17.97 -25.96 21.74
CA ASN A 598 -19.22 -26.03 21.00
C ASN A 598 -19.29 -24.97 19.89
N ILE A 599 -18.82 -23.74 20.14
CA ILE A 599 -18.72 -22.70 19.10
C ILE A 599 -17.74 -23.12 18.00
N PHE A 600 -16.59 -23.71 18.32
CA PHE A 600 -15.68 -24.24 17.29
C PHE A 600 -16.32 -25.33 16.44
N SER A 601 -17.05 -26.28 17.04
CA SER A 601 -17.80 -27.28 16.28
C SER A 601 -18.90 -26.63 15.41
N PHE A 602 -19.54 -25.56 15.89
CA PHE A 602 -20.52 -24.81 15.12
C PHE A 602 -19.89 -24.07 13.93
N ILE A 603 -18.73 -23.44 14.11
CA ILE A 603 -17.94 -22.82 13.04
C ILE A 603 -17.53 -23.89 12.01
N GLU A 604 -17.04 -25.04 12.46
CA GLU A 604 -16.65 -26.13 11.57
C GLU A 604 -17.83 -26.65 10.74
N GLN A 605 -19.01 -26.77 11.34
CA GLN A 605 -20.23 -27.20 10.65
C GLN A 605 -20.70 -26.17 9.62
N LYS A 606 -20.64 -24.88 9.96
CA LYS A 606 -21.12 -23.78 9.10
C LYS A 606 -20.11 -23.38 8.02
N GLY A 607 -18.83 -23.61 8.24
CA GLY A 607 -17.77 -23.01 7.43
C GLY A 607 -17.81 -21.48 7.48
N LEU A 608 -17.34 -20.83 6.42
CA LEU A 608 -17.36 -19.37 6.27
C LEU A 608 -18.67 -18.88 5.63
N ALA A 609 -19.83 -19.27 6.17
CA ALA A 609 -21.15 -18.79 5.73
C ALA A 609 -21.40 -17.29 6.08
N CYS A 610 -20.42 -16.45 5.74
CA CYS A 610 -20.33 -15.03 6.04
C CYS A 610 -19.64 -14.29 4.88
N GLY A 611 -19.69 -12.97 4.92
CA GLY A 611 -18.92 -12.09 4.05
C GLY A 611 -17.43 -12.15 4.38
N VAL A 612 -16.62 -11.78 3.39
CA VAL A 612 -15.16 -11.85 3.52
C VAL A 612 -14.65 -10.95 4.65
N TYR A 613 -15.35 -9.84 4.88
CA TYR A 613 -15.10 -8.94 6.00
C TYR A 613 -15.14 -9.66 7.35
N ILE A 614 -16.23 -10.38 7.69
CA ILE A 614 -16.38 -11.08 8.97
C ILE A 614 -15.52 -12.34 9.05
N ALA A 615 -15.25 -13.01 7.92
CA ALA A 615 -14.37 -14.18 7.88
C ALA A 615 -13.01 -13.91 8.53
N SER A 616 -12.46 -12.70 8.36
CA SER A 616 -11.19 -12.30 8.98
C SER A 616 -11.19 -12.44 10.51
N TYR A 617 -12.26 -11.98 11.19
CA TYR A 617 -12.41 -12.07 12.64
C TYR A 617 -12.64 -13.49 13.11
N ILE A 618 -13.42 -14.29 12.38
CA ILE A 618 -13.72 -15.68 12.75
C ILE A 618 -12.46 -16.54 12.67
N ILE A 619 -11.71 -16.43 11.57
CA ILE A 619 -10.46 -17.18 11.40
C ILE A 619 -9.45 -16.76 12.47
N GLU A 620 -9.27 -15.45 12.68
CA GLU A 620 -8.35 -14.94 13.71
C GLU A 620 -8.76 -15.38 15.12
N ALA A 621 -10.07 -15.44 15.41
CA ALA A 621 -10.57 -15.96 16.69
C ALA A 621 -10.18 -17.42 16.93
N CYS A 622 -10.23 -18.28 15.90
CA CYS A 622 -9.78 -19.67 16.02
C CYS A 622 -8.31 -19.77 16.47
N PHE A 623 -7.42 -18.94 15.91
CA PHE A 623 -6.03 -18.89 16.34
C PHE A 623 -5.86 -18.31 17.75
N LYS A 624 -6.53 -17.20 18.07
CA LYS A 624 -6.44 -16.53 19.38
C LYS A 624 -6.96 -17.40 20.52
N GLU A 625 -8.03 -18.15 20.28
CA GLU A 625 -8.72 -18.95 21.30
C GLU A 625 -8.29 -20.43 21.33
N GLY A 626 -7.20 -20.78 20.65
CA GLY A 626 -6.52 -22.07 20.84
C GLY A 626 -6.97 -23.22 19.93
N ASN A 627 -7.59 -22.93 18.79
CA ASN A 627 -7.92 -23.91 17.75
C ASN A 627 -7.30 -23.53 16.39
N PRO A 628 -5.96 -23.57 16.26
CA PRO A 628 -5.26 -23.19 15.03
C PRO A 628 -5.56 -24.13 13.85
N GLU A 629 -5.87 -25.42 14.11
CA GLU A 629 -6.26 -26.39 13.08
C GLU A 629 -7.54 -25.95 12.35
N LEU A 630 -8.56 -25.52 13.10
CA LEU A 630 -9.78 -24.98 12.49
C LEU A 630 -9.50 -23.68 11.75
N GLY A 631 -8.69 -22.78 12.33
CA GLY A 631 -8.29 -21.54 11.66
C GLY A 631 -7.61 -21.79 10.32
N TRP A 632 -6.65 -22.72 10.29
CA TRP A 632 -5.96 -23.16 9.08
C TRP A 632 -6.91 -23.80 8.06
N LYS A 633 -7.80 -24.69 8.51
CA LYS A 633 -8.81 -25.33 7.68
C LYS A 633 -9.74 -24.32 7.02
N LEU A 634 -10.16 -23.27 7.73
CA LEU A 634 -11.00 -22.21 7.17
C LEU A 634 -10.23 -21.35 6.18
N LEU A 635 -8.98 -21.00 6.49
CA LEU A 635 -8.13 -20.18 5.61
C LEU A 635 -7.84 -20.86 4.26
N THR A 636 -7.65 -22.19 4.28
CA THR A 636 -7.28 -23.00 3.11
C THR A 636 -8.44 -23.80 2.51
N ASN A 637 -9.67 -23.55 2.96
CA ASN A 637 -10.85 -24.28 2.52
C ASN A 637 -11.08 -24.15 1.01
N ASP A 638 -11.76 -25.14 0.42
CA ASP A 638 -11.97 -25.24 -1.03
C ASP A 638 -13.45 -25.06 -1.45
N THR A 639 -14.26 -24.48 -0.56
CA THR A 639 -15.69 -24.25 -0.77
C THR A 639 -15.95 -22.96 -1.58
N GLU A 640 -17.22 -22.65 -1.87
CA GLU A 640 -17.61 -21.38 -2.50
C GLU A 640 -17.38 -20.15 -1.61
N TYR A 641 -17.10 -20.33 -0.31
CA TYR A 641 -16.75 -19.28 0.64
C TYR A 641 -15.23 -19.33 0.92
N SER A 642 -14.42 -19.12 -0.11
CA SER A 642 -12.96 -19.25 -0.02
C SER A 642 -12.21 -18.32 -0.97
N TRP A 643 -10.93 -18.07 -0.68
CA TRP A 643 -10.04 -17.41 -1.62
C TRP A 643 -9.74 -18.29 -2.86
N LYS A 644 -9.82 -19.62 -2.75
CA LYS A 644 -9.71 -20.52 -3.91
C LYS A 644 -10.85 -20.30 -4.90
N GLU A 645 -12.04 -19.97 -4.42
CA GLU A 645 -13.15 -19.57 -5.28
C GLU A 645 -12.85 -18.28 -6.05
N MET A 646 -12.17 -17.30 -5.44
CA MET A 646 -11.71 -16.09 -6.14
C MET A 646 -10.76 -16.47 -7.29
N LEU A 647 -9.79 -17.37 -7.04
CA LEU A 647 -8.86 -17.85 -8.06
C LEU A 647 -9.56 -18.57 -9.21
N ARG A 648 -10.58 -19.41 -8.93
CA ARG A 648 -11.40 -20.07 -9.96
C ARG A 648 -12.17 -19.09 -10.84
N ASN A 649 -12.48 -17.91 -10.31
CA ASN A 649 -13.10 -16.81 -11.05
C ASN A 649 -12.07 -15.93 -11.79
N ASN A 650 -10.80 -16.38 -11.89
CA ASN A 650 -9.69 -15.65 -12.52
C ASN A 650 -9.39 -14.29 -11.86
N ALA A 651 -9.67 -14.16 -10.56
CA ALA A 651 -9.30 -12.98 -9.81
C ALA A 651 -7.77 -12.79 -9.84
N THR A 652 -7.33 -11.57 -10.15
CA THR A 652 -5.91 -11.19 -10.08
C THR A 652 -5.60 -10.32 -8.87
N SER A 653 -6.64 -9.86 -8.18
CA SER A 653 -6.58 -9.15 -6.92
C SER A 653 -7.72 -9.63 -6.01
N CYS A 654 -7.64 -9.30 -4.73
CA CYS A 654 -8.67 -9.59 -3.73
C CYS A 654 -10.07 -9.07 -4.13
N LEU A 655 -11.10 -9.90 -4.01
CA LEU A 655 -12.49 -9.55 -4.37
C LEU A 655 -13.29 -8.96 -3.20
N GLU A 656 -14.36 -8.21 -3.51
CA GLU A 656 -15.31 -7.69 -2.49
C GLU A 656 -16.12 -8.82 -1.83
N VAL A 657 -16.57 -9.79 -2.60
CA VAL A 657 -17.24 -11.01 -2.12
C VAL A 657 -16.54 -12.24 -2.70
N TRP A 658 -16.89 -13.43 -2.23
CA TRP A 658 -16.23 -14.67 -2.66
C TRP A 658 -16.33 -14.94 -4.17
N LYS A 659 -17.46 -14.58 -4.80
CA LYS A 659 -17.70 -14.74 -6.25
C LYS A 659 -18.79 -13.81 -6.81
N PRO A 660 -18.81 -13.53 -8.13
CA PRO A 660 -19.78 -12.64 -8.77
C PRO A 660 -21.26 -12.93 -8.55
N GLU A 661 -21.65 -14.19 -8.39
CA GLU A 661 -23.05 -14.57 -8.19
C GLU A 661 -23.60 -14.13 -6.83
N MET A 662 -22.74 -13.92 -5.84
CA MET A 662 -23.15 -13.51 -4.49
C MET A 662 -23.50 -12.02 -4.41
N LYS A 663 -22.94 -11.20 -5.32
CA LYS A 663 -23.19 -9.75 -5.41
C LYS A 663 -22.96 -9.28 -6.84
N THR A 664 -24.05 -8.99 -7.55
CA THR A 664 -24.01 -8.59 -8.96
C THR A 664 -23.25 -7.30 -9.20
N ASN A 665 -23.18 -6.40 -8.20
CA ASN A 665 -22.47 -5.13 -8.28
C ASN A 665 -21.15 -5.09 -7.50
N MET A 666 -20.41 -6.21 -7.47
CA MET A 666 -19.14 -6.30 -6.73
C MET A 666 -17.98 -5.56 -7.40
N SER A 667 -16.95 -5.25 -6.60
CA SER A 667 -15.61 -4.84 -7.07
C SER A 667 -14.70 -6.05 -7.27
N TRP A 668 -13.85 -6.03 -8.30
CA TRP A 668 -12.78 -7.02 -8.52
C TRP A 668 -11.47 -6.71 -7.79
N CYS A 669 -11.42 -5.53 -7.15
CA CYS A 669 -10.33 -5.12 -6.29
C CYS A 669 -10.89 -4.50 -5.01
N HIS A 670 -10.80 -5.24 -3.90
CA HIS A 670 -11.31 -4.84 -2.60
C HIS A 670 -10.45 -5.42 -1.47
N ALA A 671 -9.63 -4.59 -0.84
CA ALA A 671 -8.56 -5.07 0.05
C ALA A 671 -9.02 -5.58 1.42
N TRP A 672 -10.29 -5.42 1.79
CA TRP A 672 -10.82 -6.00 3.04
C TRP A 672 -10.75 -7.54 3.12
N SER A 673 -10.39 -8.20 2.02
CA SER A 673 -10.22 -9.64 1.92
C SER A 673 -8.76 -10.06 2.05
N SER A 674 -7.86 -9.13 2.41
CA SER A 674 -6.42 -9.35 2.53
C SER A 674 -5.97 -9.98 3.85
N CYS A 675 -6.89 -10.47 4.68
CA CYS A 675 -6.53 -11.07 5.97
C CYS A 675 -5.60 -12.29 5.90
N PRO A 676 -5.52 -13.09 4.80
CA PRO A 676 -4.52 -14.15 4.69
C PRO A 676 -3.09 -13.66 4.95
N ILE A 677 -2.77 -12.41 4.55
CA ILE A 677 -1.43 -11.82 4.76
C ILE A 677 -1.06 -11.85 6.24
N TYR A 678 -1.79 -11.13 7.10
CA TYR A 678 -1.42 -11.03 8.50
C TYR A 678 -1.75 -12.31 9.28
N ILE A 679 -2.76 -13.10 8.88
CA ILE A 679 -3.09 -14.34 9.57
C ILE A 679 -1.98 -15.39 9.37
N LEU A 680 -1.51 -15.56 8.14
CA LEU A 680 -0.38 -16.45 7.84
C LEU A 680 0.87 -15.98 8.58
N SER A 681 1.19 -14.69 8.51
CA SER A 681 2.43 -14.18 9.11
C SER A 681 2.41 -14.16 10.65
N GLU A 682 1.30 -13.73 11.27
CA GLU A 682 1.23 -13.53 12.71
C GLU A 682 0.94 -14.83 13.48
N TYR A 683 0.11 -15.70 12.92
CA TYR A 683 -0.39 -16.88 13.63
C TYR A 683 0.18 -18.19 13.11
N VAL A 684 0.23 -18.41 11.79
CA VAL A 684 0.78 -19.66 11.23
C VAL A 684 2.30 -19.67 11.35
N LEU A 685 2.96 -18.66 10.79
CA LEU A 685 4.41 -18.47 10.90
C LEU A 685 4.84 -17.91 12.25
N GLY A 686 3.91 -17.38 13.06
CA GLY A 686 4.14 -17.11 14.48
C GLY A 686 4.91 -15.85 14.83
N LEU A 687 4.99 -14.86 13.94
CA LEU A 687 5.70 -13.61 14.19
C LEU A 687 4.82 -12.58 14.89
N LYS A 688 5.21 -12.09 16.07
CA LYS A 688 4.49 -11.01 16.77
C LYS A 688 5.47 -9.96 17.29
N PRO A 689 5.13 -8.66 17.29
CA PRO A 689 5.89 -7.69 18.07
C PRO A 689 5.69 -7.99 19.57
N ALA A 690 6.75 -8.41 20.27
CA ALA A 690 6.78 -8.54 21.73
C ALA A 690 6.90 -7.17 22.39
N LYS A 691 7.62 -6.26 21.73
CA LYS A 691 7.62 -4.82 22.04
C LYS A 691 7.19 -4.02 20.82
N PRO A 692 6.47 -2.90 21.02
CA PRO A 692 6.06 -2.00 19.95
C PRO A 692 7.21 -1.57 19.04
N GLY A 693 6.94 -1.38 17.75
CA GLY A 693 7.96 -0.98 16.77
C GLY A 693 8.90 -2.11 16.37
N TRP A 694 8.51 -3.38 16.59
CA TRP A 694 9.31 -4.57 16.31
C TRP A 694 10.68 -4.58 17.03
N LYS A 695 10.80 -3.87 18.16
CA LYS A 695 12.05 -3.83 18.95
C LYS A 695 12.40 -5.18 19.58
N GLU A 696 11.38 -5.97 19.87
CA GLU A 696 11.51 -7.38 20.24
C GLU A 696 10.43 -8.18 19.50
N ILE A 697 10.77 -9.40 19.09
CA ILE A 697 9.86 -10.34 18.41
C ILE A 697 9.48 -11.43 19.39
N TYR A 698 8.19 -11.73 19.47
CA TYR A 698 7.68 -12.97 20.05
C TYR A 698 7.48 -13.96 18.90
N PHE A 699 8.20 -15.07 18.94
CA PHE A 699 8.15 -16.12 17.93
C PHE A 699 7.47 -17.35 18.50
N SER A 700 6.26 -17.61 18.01
CA SER A 700 5.39 -18.70 18.46
C SER A 700 4.52 -19.18 17.31
N PRO A 701 5.05 -20.02 16.40
CA PRO A 701 4.27 -20.66 15.35
C PRO A 701 3.07 -21.44 15.92
N ALA A 702 2.05 -21.62 15.09
CA ALA A 702 0.90 -22.43 15.45
C ALA A 702 1.18 -23.91 15.19
N ASN A 703 0.90 -24.74 16.19
CA ASN A 703 0.98 -26.19 16.06
C ASN A 703 -0.18 -26.71 15.19
N ILE A 704 0.10 -26.85 13.89
CA ILE A 704 -0.80 -27.34 12.83
C ILE A 704 -0.12 -28.53 12.14
N GLU A 705 -0.87 -29.61 11.91
CA GLU A 705 -0.38 -30.78 11.20
C GLU A 705 -0.31 -30.56 9.68
N ASN A 706 0.74 -31.10 9.06
CA ASN A 706 0.90 -31.15 7.59
C ASN A 706 0.87 -29.78 6.89
N LEU A 707 1.52 -28.77 7.47
CA LEU A 707 1.70 -27.50 6.79
C LEU A 707 2.56 -27.68 5.52
N PRO A 708 2.24 -26.97 4.42
CA PRO A 708 3.13 -26.89 3.29
C PRO A 708 4.40 -26.14 3.66
N ASP A 709 5.48 -26.35 2.91
CA ASP A 709 6.71 -25.57 3.08
C ASP A 709 6.39 -24.11 2.74
N MET A 710 6.95 -23.18 3.52
CA MET A 710 6.72 -21.74 3.34
C MET A 710 7.99 -20.95 3.55
N PHE A 711 8.17 -19.89 2.78
CA PHE A 711 9.21 -18.90 2.99
C PHE A 711 8.60 -17.50 2.96
N PHE A 712 8.89 -16.71 3.98
CA PHE A 712 8.34 -15.37 4.12
C PHE A 712 9.42 -14.36 4.51
N ILE A 713 9.39 -13.21 3.87
CA ILE A 713 10.24 -12.05 4.18
C ILE A 713 9.36 -10.93 4.69
N LYS A 714 9.63 -10.51 5.92
CA LYS A 714 8.92 -9.44 6.60
C LYS A 714 9.76 -8.18 6.69
N PRO A 715 9.41 -7.09 5.98
CA PRO A 715 10.05 -5.80 6.23
C PRO A 715 9.74 -5.26 7.63
N LEU A 716 10.70 -4.57 8.23
CA LEU A 716 10.61 -3.91 9.53
C LEU A 716 10.54 -2.38 9.37
N PRO A 717 9.94 -1.66 10.34
CA PRO A 717 9.78 -0.20 10.24
C PRO A 717 11.08 0.61 10.16
N ASP A 718 12.19 0.06 10.67
CA ASP A 718 13.52 0.70 10.61
C ASP A 718 14.26 0.46 9.28
N GLY A 719 13.63 -0.29 8.35
CA GLY A 719 14.19 -0.63 7.04
C GLY A 719 14.93 -1.96 7.01
N GLY A 720 15.13 -2.64 8.15
CA GLY A 720 15.59 -4.03 8.19
C GLY A 720 14.49 -5.00 7.78
N TYR A 721 14.75 -6.30 7.87
CA TYR A 721 13.73 -7.33 7.62
C TYR A 721 13.97 -8.60 8.43
N CYS A 722 12.94 -9.43 8.57
CA CYS A 722 13.05 -10.79 9.10
C CYS A 722 12.73 -11.80 8.00
N THR A 723 13.23 -13.02 8.12
CA THR A 723 12.79 -14.13 7.26
C THR A 723 12.35 -15.31 8.10
N VAL A 724 11.26 -15.96 7.70
CA VAL A 724 10.82 -17.23 8.28
C VAL A 724 10.84 -18.27 7.18
N ASN A 725 11.52 -19.39 7.42
CA ASN A 725 11.53 -20.55 6.56
C ASN A 725 10.91 -21.73 7.30
N LEU A 726 9.77 -22.22 6.84
CA LEU A 726 9.12 -23.43 7.30
C LEU A 726 9.43 -24.55 6.30
N LYS A 727 10.12 -25.59 6.75
CA LYS A 727 10.44 -26.76 5.93
C LYS A 727 10.28 -28.05 6.73
N ASN A 728 9.47 -29.00 6.26
CA ASN A 728 9.22 -30.27 6.98
C ASN A 728 8.86 -30.07 8.46
N ASN A 729 7.98 -29.11 8.78
CA ASN A 729 7.61 -28.70 10.15
C ASN A 729 8.78 -28.18 11.03
N HIS A 730 9.91 -27.82 10.42
CA HIS A 730 10.99 -27.07 11.06
C HIS A 730 10.87 -25.60 10.70
N TYR A 731 10.91 -24.70 11.69
CA TYR A 731 10.91 -23.27 11.45
C TYR A 731 12.27 -22.64 11.76
N ASP A 732 12.81 -21.93 10.78
CA ASP A 732 14.00 -21.10 10.91
C ASP A 732 13.62 -19.61 10.82
N LEU A 733 13.78 -18.88 11.93
CA LEU A 733 13.63 -17.43 11.96
C LEU A 733 15.00 -16.77 11.86
N THR A 734 15.17 -15.87 10.90
CA THR A 734 16.32 -14.95 10.83
C THR A 734 15.89 -13.51 11.08
N THR A 735 16.65 -12.81 11.92
CA THR A 735 16.37 -11.42 12.34
C THR A 735 17.61 -10.53 12.24
N PRO A 736 17.45 -9.20 12.28
CA PRO A 736 18.57 -8.30 12.54
C PRO A 736 19.18 -8.57 13.93
N GLU A 737 20.50 -8.43 14.07
CA GLU A 737 21.23 -8.65 15.34
C GLU A 737 20.71 -7.80 16.51
N ASN A 738 20.18 -6.60 16.23
CA ASN A 738 19.64 -5.69 17.24
C ASN A 738 18.20 -6.03 17.68
N VAL A 739 17.54 -7.01 17.05
CA VAL A 739 16.18 -7.41 17.38
C VAL A 739 16.22 -8.66 18.25
N LYS A 740 15.80 -8.52 19.52
CA LYS A 740 15.72 -9.66 20.44
C LYS A 740 14.50 -10.52 20.13
N VAL A 741 14.67 -11.84 20.16
CA VAL A 741 13.59 -12.81 19.99
C VAL A 741 13.25 -13.49 21.32
N ILE A 742 11.97 -13.52 21.67
CA ILE A 742 11.39 -14.31 22.75
C ILE A 742 10.71 -15.51 22.10
N LYS A 743 11.13 -16.71 22.48
CA LYS A 743 10.66 -17.97 21.92
C LYS A 743 9.67 -18.66 22.87
N ASN A 744 8.70 -19.37 22.31
CA ASN A 744 7.83 -20.26 23.07
C ASN A 744 8.02 -21.72 22.62
N ASP A 745 8.80 -22.49 23.36
CA ASP A 745 9.14 -23.90 23.06
C ASP A 745 8.07 -24.92 23.49
N SER A 746 6.85 -24.49 23.83
CA SER A 746 5.92 -25.30 24.61
C SER A 746 5.31 -26.51 23.89
N LYS A 747 5.56 -26.72 22.58
CA LYS A 747 4.99 -27.86 21.83
C LYS A 747 5.88 -28.29 20.66
N GLY A 748 6.58 -29.43 20.76
CA GLY A 748 7.00 -30.36 19.68
C GLY A 748 7.73 -29.87 18.41
N GLU A 749 7.76 -28.57 18.13
CA GLU A 749 8.30 -27.93 16.93
C GLU A 749 9.80 -27.75 17.09
N SER A 750 10.56 -28.12 16.06
CA SER A 750 11.97 -27.76 15.99
C SER A 750 12.05 -26.32 15.48
N LEU A 751 12.55 -25.42 16.32
CA LEU A 751 12.60 -23.98 16.05
C LEU A 751 14.05 -23.48 16.19
N SER A 752 14.60 -22.88 15.13
CA SER A 752 15.92 -22.26 15.11
C SER A 752 15.81 -20.74 14.95
N ILE A 753 16.70 -20.00 15.61
CA ILE A 753 16.77 -18.54 15.51
C ILE A 753 18.19 -18.16 15.12
N HIS A 754 18.29 -17.32 14.09
CA HIS A 754 19.54 -16.82 13.56
C HIS A 754 19.53 -15.29 13.46
N THR A 755 20.73 -14.72 13.43
CA THR A 755 20.95 -13.32 13.12
C THR A 755 21.97 -13.24 11.99
N TYR A 756 21.68 -12.46 10.96
CA TYR A 756 22.56 -12.30 9.81
C TYR A 756 22.75 -10.81 9.47
N PRO A 757 23.95 -10.40 9.01
CA PRO A 757 24.21 -9.02 8.60
C PRO A 757 23.31 -8.51 7.46
N SER A 758 22.75 -9.41 6.65
CA SER A 758 21.87 -9.06 5.52
C SER A 758 20.51 -8.54 5.91
N HIS A 759 20.08 -8.81 7.14
CA HIS A 759 18.78 -8.44 7.64
C HIS A 759 18.75 -7.04 8.28
N GLN A 760 19.90 -6.39 8.39
CA GLN A 760 20.08 -5.11 9.09
C GLN A 760 19.43 -3.92 8.37
N PRO A 761 19.01 -2.87 9.09
CA PRO A 761 18.52 -1.65 8.48
C PRO A 761 19.62 -0.93 7.67
N PRO A 762 19.25 0.00 6.75
CA PRO A 762 20.22 0.74 5.97
C PRO A 762 21.22 1.52 6.84
N ILE A 763 22.50 1.41 6.52
CA ILE A 763 23.59 2.08 7.25
C ILE A 763 24.32 3.03 6.29
N GLY A 764 24.67 4.23 6.76
CA GLY A 764 25.53 5.13 5.98
C GLY A 764 26.90 4.50 5.74
N LEU A 765 27.50 4.76 4.58
CA LEU A 765 28.88 4.36 4.32
C LEU A 765 29.83 5.01 5.33
N SER A 766 30.82 4.26 5.81
CA SER A 766 31.92 4.85 6.58
C SER A 766 32.81 5.73 5.69
N ASP A 767 33.53 6.70 6.25
CA ASP A 767 34.48 7.54 5.49
C ASP A 767 35.48 6.71 4.68
N ARG A 768 35.89 5.55 5.22
CA ARG A 768 36.78 4.62 4.53
C ARG A 768 36.12 3.99 3.31
N GLU A 769 34.89 3.50 3.44
CA GLU A 769 34.15 2.91 2.33
C GLU A 769 33.82 3.96 1.28
N GLN A 770 33.41 5.17 1.69
CA GLN A 770 33.16 6.29 0.79
C GLN A 770 34.42 6.64 -0.03
N ASN A 771 35.57 6.77 0.64
CA ASN A 771 36.84 7.06 -0.01
C ASN A 771 37.25 5.95 -1.00
N GLN A 772 36.99 4.70 -0.65
CA GLN A 772 37.29 3.57 -1.53
C GLN A 772 36.43 3.60 -2.80
N LEU A 773 35.12 3.77 -2.65
CA LEU A 773 34.20 3.84 -3.77
C LEU A 773 34.48 5.05 -4.68
N ASN A 774 34.91 6.17 -4.09
CA ASN A 774 35.31 7.37 -4.83
C ASN A 774 36.53 7.12 -5.74
N GLN A 775 37.47 6.24 -5.38
CA GLN A 775 38.61 5.89 -6.26
C GLN A 775 38.17 5.23 -7.58
N TYR A 776 37.01 4.58 -7.57
CA TYR A 776 36.42 3.94 -8.75
C TYR A 776 35.35 4.79 -9.44
N ASN A 777 35.25 6.08 -9.07
CA ASN A 777 34.25 7.01 -9.58
C ASN A 777 32.80 6.54 -9.35
N TRP A 778 32.53 5.87 -8.22
CA TRP A 778 31.21 5.30 -7.90
C TRP A 778 30.07 6.31 -8.07
N GLY A 779 30.21 7.51 -7.51
CA GLY A 779 29.18 8.55 -7.60
C GLY A 779 28.83 8.96 -9.03
N THR A 780 29.77 8.87 -9.97
CA THR A 780 29.53 9.15 -11.39
C THR A 780 28.92 7.95 -12.12
N VAL A 781 29.38 6.74 -11.81
CA VAL A 781 28.94 5.51 -12.51
C VAL A 781 27.57 5.03 -12.06
N VAL A 782 27.29 5.12 -10.75
CA VAL A 782 26.05 4.65 -10.13
C VAL A 782 25.06 5.80 -9.94
N GLY A 783 25.55 6.99 -9.57
CA GLY A 783 24.70 8.12 -9.22
C GLY A 783 23.83 7.80 -8.00
N ASN A 784 22.56 8.19 -8.07
CA ASN A 784 21.57 7.91 -7.03
C ASN A 784 20.88 6.54 -7.17
N ASN A 785 21.28 5.72 -8.15
CA ASN A 785 20.70 4.39 -8.38
C ASN A 785 21.25 3.37 -7.37
N ARG A 786 20.66 2.16 -7.39
CA ARG A 786 21.22 0.99 -6.70
C ARG A 786 22.46 0.50 -7.45
N GLY A 787 23.56 0.29 -6.73
CA GLY A 787 24.78 -0.36 -7.23
C GLY A 787 25.22 -1.47 -6.28
N ILE A 788 25.94 -2.47 -6.81
CA ILE A 788 26.53 -3.56 -6.02
C ILE A 788 28.03 -3.31 -5.87
N TRP A 789 28.55 -3.42 -4.65
CA TRP A 789 29.97 -3.46 -4.37
C TRP A 789 30.34 -4.82 -3.76
N VAL A 790 31.29 -5.52 -4.38
CA VAL A 790 31.87 -6.77 -3.88
C VAL A 790 33.30 -6.48 -3.41
N SER A 791 33.55 -6.65 -2.11
CA SER A 791 34.88 -6.59 -1.51
C SER A 791 35.44 -8.00 -1.35
N ILE A 792 36.44 -8.34 -2.16
CA ILE A 792 37.05 -9.67 -2.17
C ILE A 792 37.79 -9.95 -0.86
N LYS A 793 38.61 -9.04 -0.36
CA LYS A 793 39.32 -9.25 0.91
C LYS A 793 38.40 -9.52 2.10
N ASN A 794 37.26 -8.83 2.15
CA ASN A 794 36.30 -9.00 3.23
C ASN A 794 35.25 -10.07 2.92
N GLN A 795 35.29 -10.68 1.73
CA GLN A 795 34.29 -11.63 1.26
C GLN A 795 32.87 -11.10 1.51
N LYS A 796 32.64 -9.83 1.12
CA LYS A 796 31.42 -9.07 1.42
C LYS A 796 30.82 -8.52 0.13
N LEU A 797 29.49 -8.60 0.01
CA LEU A 797 28.72 -7.94 -1.04
C LEU A 797 27.77 -6.92 -0.40
N SER A 798 27.71 -5.72 -0.95
CA SER A 798 26.87 -4.62 -0.46
C SER A 798 26.08 -4.00 -1.61
N VAL A 799 24.78 -3.74 -1.40
CA VAL A 799 23.94 -2.94 -2.29
C VAL A 799 23.82 -1.55 -1.69
N ILE A 800 24.19 -0.54 -2.48
CA ILE A 800 24.31 0.85 -2.05
C ILE A 800 23.35 1.70 -2.88
N GLU A 801 22.63 2.58 -2.22
CA GLU A 801 21.72 3.58 -2.81
C GLU A 801 21.83 4.87 -2.01
N LYS A 802 22.04 6.02 -2.68
CA LYS A 802 22.15 7.36 -2.05
C LYS A 802 23.11 7.38 -0.84
N ASP A 803 24.32 6.84 -1.02
CA ASP A 803 25.40 6.73 -0.01
C ASP A 803 25.06 5.89 1.24
N LYS A 804 24.00 5.08 1.16
CA LYS A 804 23.63 4.13 2.21
C LYS A 804 23.77 2.71 1.69
N VAL A 805 24.40 1.85 2.47
CA VAL A 805 24.30 0.40 2.31
C VAL A 805 22.87 0.02 2.68
N ILE A 806 22.02 -0.24 1.68
CA ILE A 806 20.62 -0.62 1.89
C ILE A 806 20.44 -2.13 2.10
N TRP A 807 21.47 -2.92 1.77
CA TRP A 807 21.54 -4.36 2.00
C TRP A 807 23.00 -4.83 1.90
N GLN A 808 23.42 -5.82 2.69
CA GLN A 808 24.77 -6.39 2.58
C GLN A 808 24.83 -7.82 3.09
N THR A 809 25.65 -8.68 2.50
CA THR A 809 25.86 -10.04 3.01
C THR A 809 27.31 -10.47 2.87
N LEU A 810 27.65 -11.61 3.48
CA LEU A 810 28.87 -12.33 3.16
C LEU A 810 28.70 -13.05 1.81
N CYS A 811 29.77 -13.11 1.04
CA CYS A 811 29.84 -13.85 -0.20
C CYS A 811 31.06 -14.78 -0.20
N SER A 812 31.18 -15.63 -1.20
CA SER A 812 32.41 -16.36 -1.50
C SER A 812 32.87 -16.06 -2.92
N THR A 813 34.11 -15.64 -3.06
CA THR A 813 34.78 -15.44 -4.36
C THR A 813 35.75 -16.59 -4.65
N ALA A 814 36.50 -16.49 -5.74
CA ALA A 814 37.34 -17.58 -6.21
C ALA A 814 38.43 -17.97 -5.22
N ILE A 815 38.60 -19.29 -5.02
CA ILE A 815 39.69 -19.84 -4.21
C ILE A 815 41.08 -19.52 -4.82
N LYS A 816 41.16 -19.36 -6.15
CA LYS A 816 42.39 -18.98 -6.88
C LYS A 816 42.66 -17.47 -6.87
N GLY A 817 41.89 -16.68 -6.12
CA GLY A 817 42.04 -15.23 -6.03
C GLY A 817 41.47 -14.51 -7.26
N THR A 818 42.13 -13.43 -7.66
CA THR A 818 41.65 -12.48 -8.66
C THR A 818 42.36 -12.58 -9.99
N GLY A 819 41.60 -12.37 -11.07
CA GLY A 819 42.14 -12.43 -12.42
C GLY A 819 41.06 -12.50 -13.50
N GLU A 820 41.39 -11.93 -14.64
CA GLU A 820 40.41 -11.68 -15.70
C GLU A 820 40.50 -12.67 -16.86
N LYS A 821 41.58 -13.44 -16.97
CA LYS A 821 41.83 -14.37 -18.08
C LYS A 821 40.80 -15.51 -18.13
N LEU A 822 40.40 -15.89 -19.35
CA LEU A 822 39.62 -17.11 -19.61
C LEU A 822 40.32 -18.34 -18.98
N ASP A 823 39.53 -19.26 -18.43
CA ASP A 823 39.98 -20.50 -17.77
C ASP A 823 40.90 -20.32 -16.54
N SER A 824 41.07 -19.08 -16.02
CA SER A 824 41.84 -18.85 -14.79
C SER A 824 41.14 -19.37 -13.53
N GLU A 825 39.81 -19.53 -13.58
CA GLU A 825 38.93 -19.75 -12.42
C GLU A 825 39.10 -18.70 -11.30
N GLN A 826 39.62 -17.52 -11.64
CA GLN A 826 39.79 -16.39 -10.74
C GLN A 826 38.62 -15.40 -10.88
N THR A 827 38.28 -14.67 -9.82
CA THR A 827 37.22 -13.66 -9.86
C THR A 827 37.72 -12.40 -10.59
N PRO A 828 37.05 -11.92 -11.65
CA PRO A 828 37.45 -10.70 -12.34
C PRO A 828 37.19 -9.45 -11.50
N ARG A 829 38.02 -8.42 -11.68
CA ARG A 829 37.88 -7.14 -10.97
C ARG A 829 37.25 -6.07 -11.82
N GLY A 830 36.87 -4.99 -11.15
CA GLY A 830 36.46 -3.75 -11.80
C GLY A 830 34.97 -3.66 -12.04
N TRP A 831 34.60 -2.78 -12.98
CA TRP A 831 33.20 -2.47 -13.27
C TRP A 831 32.58 -3.52 -14.18
N HIS A 832 31.40 -3.96 -13.77
CA HIS A 832 30.52 -4.88 -14.47
C HIS A 832 29.09 -4.33 -14.43
N GLN A 833 28.18 -5.00 -15.13
CA GLN A 833 26.76 -4.79 -15.02
C GLN A 833 25.99 -6.11 -15.07
N ILE A 834 24.84 -6.16 -14.42
CA ILE A 834 23.91 -7.27 -14.56
C ILE A 834 23.22 -7.16 -15.92
N VAL A 835 23.40 -8.17 -16.78
CA VAL A 835 22.79 -8.21 -18.13
C VAL A 835 21.66 -9.22 -18.24
N GLU A 836 21.62 -10.20 -17.34
CA GLU A 836 20.63 -11.28 -17.37
C GLU A 836 20.30 -11.70 -15.94
N LYS A 837 19.02 -11.98 -15.70
CA LYS A 837 18.49 -12.51 -14.45
C LYS A 837 17.77 -13.81 -14.78
N ILE A 838 18.19 -14.92 -14.16
CA ILE A 838 17.61 -16.25 -14.41
C ILE A 838 17.13 -16.84 -13.09
N GLY A 839 15.95 -17.45 -13.13
CA GLY A 839 15.31 -18.11 -12.00
C GLY A 839 14.12 -17.34 -11.42
N ASP A 840 13.47 -16.46 -12.18
CA ASP A 840 12.18 -15.88 -11.78
C ASP A 840 11.24 -16.98 -11.29
N ASN A 841 10.68 -16.81 -10.09
CA ASN A 841 9.79 -17.76 -9.40
C ASN A 841 10.37 -19.18 -9.19
N ALA A 842 11.65 -19.43 -9.45
CA ALA A 842 12.25 -20.73 -9.18
C ALA A 842 12.22 -21.02 -7.67
N PRO A 843 12.03 -22.28 -7.25
CA PRO A 843 12.02 -22.63 -5.84
C PRO A 843 13.41 -22.47 -5.20
N TRP A 844 13.43 -22.37 -3.87
CA TRP A 844 14.67 -22.46 -3.09
C TRP A 844 15.38 -23.78 -3.41
N GLY A 845 16.69 -23.73 -3.69
CA GLY A 845 17.48 -24.90 -4.04
C GLY A 845 17.38 -25.35 -5.51
N GLN A 846 16.66 -24.62 -6.38
CA GLN A 846 16.60 -24.95 -7.82
C GLN A 846 18.01 -25.06 -8.42
N ILE A 847 18.35 -26.20 -9.00
CA ILE A 847 19.63 -26.45 -9.68
C ILE A 847 19.53 -25.94 -11.12
N PHE A 848 20.53 -25.17 -11.54
CA PHE A 848 20.69 -24.71 -12.92
C PHE A 848 21.90 -25.36 -13.59
N ARG A 849 21.69 -25.92 -14.79
CA ARG A 849 22.77 -26.37 -15.67
C ARG A 849 22.58 -25.72 -17.03
N ASN A 850 23.64 -25.14 -17.58
CA ASN A 850 23.56 -24.32 -18.81
C ASN A 850 22.50 -23.20 -18.74
N ARG A 851 22.20 -22.71 -17.52
CA ARG A 851 21.15 -21.73 -17.18
C ARG A 851 19.71 -22.24 -17.31
N GLU A 852 19.52 -23.55 -17.50
CA GLU A 852 18.21 -24.19 -17.50
C GLU A 852 17.97 -24.92 -16.17
N PRO A 853 16.73 -24.92 -15.65
CA PRO A 853 16.37 -25.66 -14.44
C PRO A 853 16.41 -27.18 -14.68
N VAL A 854 17.10 -27.93 -13.82
CA VAL A 854 17.25 -29.41 -13.98
C VAL A 854 16.86 -30.25 -12.76
N GLY A 855 16.60 -29.65 -11.60
CA GLY A 855 16.21 -30.35 -10.37
C GLY A 855 16.20 -29.43 -9.15
N ILE A 856 15.84 -29.94 -7.97
CA ILE A 856 15.84 -29.17 -6.72
C ILE A 856 16.82 -29.84 -5.74
N TRP A 857 17.83 -29.07 -5.33
CA TRP A 857 18.76 -29.46 -4.28
C TRP A 857 18.11 -29.24 -2.90
N ASP A 858 18.40 -30.15 -1.98
CA ASP A 858 18.09 -29.98 -0.58
C ASP A 858 19.34 -30.20 0.28
N LYS A 859 19.36 -29.59 1.47
CA LYS A 859 20.53 -29.57 2.36
C LYS A 859 20.95 -30.94 2.89
N SER A 860 20.11 -31.97 2.75
CA SER A 860 20.46 -33.35 3.10
C SER A 860 21.21 -34.07 1.97
N GLN A 861 21.15 -33.56 0.74
CA GLN A 861 21.89 -34.09 -0.41
C GLN A 861 23.36 -33.67 -0.33
N ILE A 862 24.21 -34.62 0.07
CA ILE A 862 25.66 -34.45 0.09
C ILE A 862 26.19 -34.67 -1.33
N THR A 863 26.85 -33.65 -1.89
CA THR A 863 27.55 -33.73 -3.19
C THR A 863 28.81 -32.88 -3.16
N ASP A 864 29.88 -33.40 -3.76
CA ASP A 864 31.15 -32.67 -3.91
C ASP A 864 31.10 -31.63 -5.05
N GLU A 865 30.12 -31.78 -5.95
CA GLU A 865 29.91 -30.87 -7.07
C GLU A 865 29.56 -29.46 -6.57
N SER A 866 30.20 -28.44 -7.14
CA SER A 866 29.85 -27.04 -6.90
C SER A 866 28.64 -26.67 -7.76
N LEU A 867 27.45 -26.61 -7.15
CA LEU A 867 26.19 -26.35 -7.84
C LEU A 867 25.90 -24.85 -7.97
N VAL A 868 25.25 -24.48 -9.08
CA VAL A 868 24.65 -23.16 -9.28
C VAL A 868 23.16 -23.27 -8.91
N LEU A 869 22.77 -22.61 -7.82
CA LEU A 869 21.46 -22.79 -7.21
C LEU A 869 20.61 -21.51 -7.18
N THR A 870 19.31 -21.73 -7.11
CA THR A 870 18.23 -20.80 -6.74
C THR A 870 18.02 -19.63 -7.70
N ARG A 871 19.02 -18.77 -7.91
CA ARG A 871 18.96 -17.61 -8.82
C ARG A 871 20.34 -17.36 -9.43
N ILE A 872 20.35 -16.76 -10.63
CA ILE A 872 21.58 -16.35 -11.32
C ILE A 872 21.46 -14.88 -11.74
N LEU A 873 22.44 -14.07 -11.37
CA LEU A 873 22.67 -12.73 -11.91
C LEU A 873 23.93 -12.78 -12.79
N ARG A 874 23.76 -12.63 -14.10
CA ARG A 874 24.87 -12.73 -15.05
C ARG A 874 25.55 -11.38 -15.24
N LEU A 875 26.89 -11.40 -15.19
CA LEU A 875 27.69 -10.20 -15.28
C LEU A 875 28.32 -10.04 -16.67
N ASP A 876 28.29 -8.81 -17.20
CA ASP A 876 29.09 -8.37 -18.33
C ASP A 876 30.11 -7.31 -17.85
N GLY A 877 31.33 -7.38 -18.37
CA GLY A 877 32.38 -6.41 -18.09
C GLY A 877 32.11 -5.06 -18.75
N LEU A 878 32.58 -3.99 -18.11
CA LEU A 878 32.48 -2.61 -18.63
C LEU A 878 33.83 -1.98 -18.97
N GLU A 879 34.93 -2.64 -18.64
CA GLU A 879 36.29 -2.11 -18.85
C GLU A 879 37.00 -2.89 -19.96
N GLU A 880 37.12 -2.27 -21.13
CA GLU A 880 37.86 -2.81 -22.28
C GLU A 880 39.28 -3.19 -21.88
N THR A 881 39.79 -4.29 -22.46
CA THR A 881 41.13 -4.86 -22.20
C THR A 881 41.39 -5.37 -20.78
N LYS A 882 40.45 -5.15 -19.85
CA LYS A 882 40.55 -5.62 -18.47
C LYS A 882 39.55 -6.72 -18.18
N ASN A 883 38.25 -6.47 -18.30
CA ASN A 883 37.20 -7.45 -18.01
C ASN A 883 36.15 -7.58 -19.14
N LYS A 884 36.37 -6.86 -20.25
CA LYS A 884 35.61 -6.90 -21.50
C LYS A 884 36.55 -7.11 -22.69
N GLY A 885 36.14 -7.96 -23.63
CA GLY A 885 36.91 -8.22 -24.85
C GLY A 885 38.19 -9.03 -24.63
N VAL A 886 39.28 -8.56 -25.23
CA VAL A 886 40.63 -9.16 -25.15
C VAL A 886 41.60 -8.16 -24.53
N ASN A 887 42.57 -8.65 -23.75
CA ASN A 887 43.62 -7.79 -23.20
C ASN A 887 44.67 -7.42 -24.25
N ASN A 888 45.65 -6.62 -23.83
CA ASN A 888 46.73 -6.15 -24.72
C ASN A 888 47.63 -7.29 -25.21
N GLU A 889 47.64 -8.44 -24.51
CA GLU A 889 48.33 -9.67 -24.93
C GLU A 889 47.50 -10.56 -25.87
N GLY A 890 46.26 -10.17 -26.21
CA GLY A 890 45.36 -10.92 -27.08
C GLY A 890 44.61 -12.08 -26.40
N GLU A 891 44.69 -12.19 -25.07
CA GLU A 891 43.97 -13.19 -24.29
C GLU A 891 42.53 -12.71 -24.01
N ILE A 892 41.57 -13.64 -23.99
CA ILE A 892 40.17 -13.32 -23.67
C ILE A 892 40.06 -12.99 -22.18
N VAL A 893 39.53 -11.80 -21.89
CA VAL A 893 39.26 -11.33 -20.52
C VAL A 893 37.78 -11.03 -20.24
N ASP A 894 36.94 -11.23 -21.25
CA ASP A 894 35.52 -10.98 -21.24
C ASP A 894 34.76 -11.80 -20.18
N SER A 895 34.25 -11.13 -19.15
CA SER A 895 33.54 -11.76 -18.03
C SER A 895 32.26 -12.46 -18.45
N TYR A 896 31.58 -11.97 -19.50
CA TYR A 896 30.36 -12.57 -20.01
C TYR A 896 30.63 -13.91 -20.70
N LYS A 897 31.74 -13.99 -21.48
CA LYS A 897 32.23 -15.24 -22.08
C LYS A 897 32.78 -16.22 -21.05
N ARG A 898 33.29 -15.71 -19.94
CA ARG A 898 33.78 -16.50 -18.79
C ARG A 898 32.66 -17.03 -17.88
N PHE A 899 31.39 -16.72 -18.18
CA PHE A 899 30.23 -17.17 -17.41
C PHE A 899 30.27 -16.75 -15.93
N ILE A 900 30.71 -15.51 -15.67
CA ILE A 900 30.79 -14.99 -14.30
C ILE A 900 29.40 -14.60 -13.81
N TYR A 901 29.02 -15.17 -12.67
CA TYR A 901 27.69 -15.02 -12.08
C TYR A 901 27.77 -14.58 -10.62
N ILE A 902 26.66 -14.00 -10.13
CA ILE A 902 26.29 -14.03 -8.72
C ILE A 902 25.17 -15.07 -8.56
N HIS A 903 25.35 -16.08 -7.70
CA HIS A 903 24.38 -17.18 -7.57
C HIS A 903 24.35 -17.82 -6.18
N GLY A 904 23.31 -18.61 -5.90
CA GLY A 904 23.22 -19.45 -4.69
C GLY A 904 24.10 -20.70 -4.80
N THR A 905 24.52 -21.28 -3.67
CA THR A 905 25.41 -22.46 -3.63
C THR A 905 24.94 -23.54 -2.66
N ASN A 906 25.36 -24.79 -2.89
CA ASN A 906 25.20 -25.91 -1.95
C ASN A 906 26.24 -25.91 -0.81
N LYS A 907 27.27 -25.03 -0.88
CA LYS A 907 28.36 -24.90 0.10
C LYS A 907 28.18 -23.68 0.99
N GLU A 908 26.98 -23.50 1.56
CA GLU A 908 26.63 -22.31 2.35
C GLU A 908 27.52 -22.14 3.60
N GLU A 909 28.07 -23.23 4.12
CA GLU A 909 28.99 -23.25 5.26
C GLU A 909 30.36 -22.61 4.97
N LEU A 910 30.71 -22.42 3.69
CA LEU A 910 31.94 -21.76 3.25
C LEU A 910 31.75 -20.27 2.94
N ILE A 911 30.51 -19.76 2.98
CA ILE A 911 30.20 -18.35 2.73
C ILE A 911 30.96 -17.46 3.73
N GLY A 912 31.60 -16.41 3.22
CA GLY A 912 32.54 -15.56 3.98
C GLY A 912 34.01 -15.97 3.83
N THR A 913 34.29 -17.05 3.08
CA THR A 913 35.64 -17.48 2.71
C THR A 913 35.76 -17.71 1.20
N PRO A 914 36.96 -17.63 0.59
CA PRO A 914 37.14 -17.96 -0.82
C PRO A 914 36.81 -19.44 -1.11
N ALA A 915 35.82 -19.70 -1.94
CA ALA A 915 35.29 -21.06 -2.19
C ALA A 915 34.76 -21.30 -3.62
N SER A 916 34.71 -20.29 -4.49
CA SER A 916 34.17 -20.42 -5.84
C SER A 916 35.27 -20.72 -6.89
N HIS A 917 34.84 -20.90 -8.16
CA HIS A 917 35.72 -21.03 -9.34
C HIS A 917 35.61 -19.82 -10.29
N GLY A 918 35.48 -18.61 -9.72
CA GLY A 918 35.42 -17.35 -10.48
C GLY A 918 34.18 -16.52 -10.16
N CYS A 919 33.05 -17.18 -9.90
CA CYS A 919 31.78 -16.55 -9.56
C CYS A 919 31.76 -15.93 -8.15
N ILE A 920 30.69 -15.21 -7.84
CA ILE A 920 30.38 -14.72 -6.50
C ILE A 920 29.22 -15.57 -5.96
N CYS A 921 29.49 -16.38 -4.95
CA CYS A 921 28.48 -17.25 -4.34
C CYS A 921 27.85 -16.58 -3.12
N LEU A 922 26.54 -16.73 -2.95
CA LEU A 922 25.77 -16.31 -1.78
C LEU A 922 25.02 -17.50 -1.18
N THR A 923 24.44 -17.33 0.02
CA THR A 923 23.42 -18.26 0.52
C THR A 923 22.19 -18.26 -0.40
N ASN A 924 21.41 -19.34 -0.39
CA ASN A 924 20.20 -19.44 -1.21
C ASN A 924 19.13 -18.41 -0.81
N ASN A 925 19.08 -18.02 0.46
CA ASN A 925 18.18 -16.96 0.94
C ASN A 925 18.67 -15.57 0.48
N ASP A 926 19.96 -15.29 0.60
CA ASP A 926 20.52 -13.99 0.22
C ASP A 926 20.47 -13.74 -1.28
N ILE A 927 20.65 -14.79 -2.12
CA ILE A 927 20.55 -14.61 -3.57
C ILE A 927 19.11 -14.31 -4.00
N ILE A 928 18.08 -14.87 -3.35
CA ILE A 928 16.67 -14.51 -3.61
C ILE A 928 16.47 -13.02 -3.31
N MET A 929 16.99 -12.55 -2.17
CA MET A 929 16.89 -11.15 -1.80
C MET A 929 17.62 -10.23 -2.76
N LEU A 930 18.89 -10.50 -3.05
CA LEU A 930 19.66 -9.70 -4.01
C LEU A 930 18.95 -9.69 -5.37
N TYR A 931 18.51 -10.85 -5.84
CA TYR A 931 17.82 -10.99 -7.11
C TYR A 931 16.56 -10.12 -7.17
N ASN A 932 15.76 -10.04 -6.11
CA ASN A 932 14.59 -9.17 -6.09
C ASN A 932 14.99 -7.68 -5.96
N LEU A 933 16.03 -7.38 -5.19
CA LEU A 933 16.45 -6.02 -4.85
C LEU A 933 17.05 -5.25 -6.04
N VAL A 934 17.73 -5.94 -6.97
CA VAL A 934 18.45 -5.29 -8.08
C VAL A 934 17.81 -5.52 -9.46
N PRO A 935 17.59 -4.47 -10.26
CA PRO A 935 17.15 -4.60 -11.64
C PRO A 935 18.29 -5.02 -12.58
N ILE A 936 17.93 -5.40 -13.81
CA ILE A 936 18.90 -5.49 -14.93
C ILE A 936 19.55 -4.10 -15.13
N ASN A 937 20.79 -4.08 -15.62
CA ASN A 937 21.67 -2.91 -15.77
C ASN A 937 22.24 -2.34 -14.47
N THR A 938 21.94 -2.94 -13.31
CA THR A 938 22.60 -2.59 -12.04
C THR A 938 24.12 -2.72 -12.20
N LYS A 939 24.83 -1.66 -11.83
CA LYS A 939 26.30 -1.60 -11.90
C LYS A 939 26.89 -2.38 -10.73
N VAL A 940 27.91 -3.17 -11.02
CA VAL A 940 28.60 -4.04 -10.06
C VAL A 940 30.08 -3.69 -10.07
N LEU A 941 30.60 -3.24 -8.94
CA LEU A 941 32.03 -3.01 -8.74
C LEU A 941 32.61 -4.17 -7.93
N ILE A 942 33.65 -4.81 -8.45
CA ILE A 942 34.37 -5.87 -7.74
C ILE A 942 35.79 -5.37 -7.42
N THR A 943 36.14 -5.31 -6.14
CA THR A 943 37.43 -4.78 -5.67
C THR A 943 38.18 -5.79 -4.80
N GLU A 944 39.52 -5.74 -4.83
CA GLU A 944 40.37 -6.57 -3.97
C GLU A 944 40.43 -6.07 -2.53
N GLU A 945 40.50 -4.74 -2.36
CA GLU A 945 40.86 -3.97 -1.16
C GLU A 945 42.31 -4.10 -0.67
#